data_AF-A0AAV5TVB8-F1
#
_entry.id   AF-A0AAV5TVB8-F1
#
_cell.length_a   1.000
_cell.length_b   1.000
_cell.length_c   1.000
_cell.angle_alpha   90.00
_cell.angle_beta   90.00
_cell.angle_gamma   90.00
#
_symmetry.space_group_name_H-M   'P 1'
#
loop_
_entity.id
_entity.type
_entity.pdbx_description
1 polymer ?
#
loop_
_entity_poly.entity_id
_entity_poly.type
_entity_poly.pdbx_seq_one_letter_code
_entity_poly.pdbx_strand_id
1 'polypeptide(L)'
;MIDITKIDVQEYFRVRREFLEHRRAYQSIFSTKTAFTLAELTEIERKWNKLRISLDMAAARADHASLPHALAELSEWIAQGRALLNSHIKLAGAEPSKDRLALHQALTAHNKHFSDLHRRRDILEVHGVEVTAEQLEPLKLRMDNIAEEAPSRAATLRALLAHATSRAYIAELEDKMRLWQSADSLALLNRWIKEYKQLAGENPRAKCAQHLDTLRRTTAADPTLDGPAMVAKVEQEGQETLRRFDGLLDILLKLRLLWTEFEEELWRLEELAVTGLRTKQNTLAAESDAVSALEAQAEQLAPMLSTSARLAVEMRLAQLLAKKGDLAKMPVYTTRLVVELGYPSTSKEPVDAPIKKPVSHSSQIIVVLKTIEERLKLLTSSPSQRPEFSQKAQQMELQRRSTNLKTLRPVMEDIEQRVEAIKRSETPDIKEEIAKTRRLVYALAGGPFGELVDTSEYKKQLDDMEARKTVRVQLSPEYISKIVIRLRTAIDRHETSEREVEETEREVEECLAILGPDVPEEVKTAWRVKRDDIFTFRRVKQQLEEIEAGKASPSLRELHHLGVLLSRLDTLPLSSLPGARLEARLAASKERVERETERKLKQLEMAGEEEVTAARELLTQSPSECLGESAALRQRRERVLRSLDAKMDLFRRLQAFYDAVKYVRSRAAAHNTITVDQRDAVAAEIRDILSRADSEWRIDAERLRTEVVAIQGSFFQLEFDRVNEKLSLLIHDLEKLLALNVRRRDFLDALDDFLRTADAFADDCSSAATSTTTPEKNRENIEQITNELSERLEERGVQLMQLQQAAEMAVVHFSVPATVKRERRRRMGDQGEPTFEDLYARLSALVDAPLPNEDDFPGAHGELLQRIRAAEMAESALLEDIESAPTTTDEQAKRLLALKARLADLQHSRKQLALRVIRNYLDIINAR
;
A
#
# COMPACT_ATOMS: atom_id res chain seq x y z
N MET A 1 26.44 -41.38 26.66
CA MET A 1 25.83 -40.36 27.54
C MET A 1 24.32 -40.60 27.49
N ILE A 2 23.65 -40.81 28.62
CA ILE A 2 22.22 -41.11 28.64
C ILE A 2 21.43 -39.89 28.17
N ASP A 3 20.39 -40.10 27.38
CA ASP A 3 19.44 -39.04 27.01
C ASP A 3 18.48 -38.79 28.18
N ILE A 4 18.89 -37.90 29.09
CA ILE A 4 18.15 -37.50 30.29
C ILE A 4 16.74 -36.97 29.95
N THR A 5 16.48 -36.60 28.69
CA THR A 5 15.15 -36.18 28.25
C THR A 5 14.16 -37.33 28.02
N LYS A 6 14.54 -38.60 28.22
CA LYS A 6 13.74 -39.79 27.93
C LYS A 6 13.70 -40.86 29.05
N ILE A 7 14.30 -40.60 30.21
CA ILE A 7 14.24 -41.50 31.37
C ILE A 7 12.93 -41.33 32.15
N ASP A 8 12.53 -42.38 32.88
CA ASP A 8 11.35 -42.39 33.74
C ASP A 8 11.46 -41.37 34.90
N VAL A 9 10.31 -40.95 35.44
CA VAL A 9 10.20 -39.97 36.52
C VAL A 9 10.97 -40.41 37.78
N GLN A 10 10.95 -41.70 38.14
CA GLN A 10 11.72 -42.19 39.29
C GLN A 10 13.24 -42.12 39.04
N GLU A 11 13.67 -42.45 37.82
CA GLU A 11 15.09 -42.39 37.44
C GLU A 11 15.58 -40.94 37.29
N TYR A 12 14.73 -40.02 36.80
CA TYR A 12 15.01 -38.59 36.82
C TYR A 12 15.26 -38.08 38.25
N PHE A 13 14.40 -38.41 39.22
CA PHE A 13 14.60 -37.99 40.61
C PHE A 13 15.87 -38.59 41.24
N ARG A 14 16.23 -39.83 40.88
CA ARG A 14 17.51 -40.44 41.28
C ARG A 14 18.71 -39.64 40.76
N VAL A 15 18.79 -39.40 39.44
CA VAL A 15 19.89 -38.66 38.81
C VAL A 15 19.93 -37.18 39.25
N ARG A 16 18.78 -36.56 39.54
CA ARG A 16 18.72 -35.20 40.09
C ARG A 16 19.25 -35.14 41.53
N ARG A 17 19.06 -36.19 42.34
CA ARG A 17 19.64 -36.32 43.68
C ARG A 17 21.17 -36.49 43.61
N GLU A 18 21.65 -37.44 42.81
CA GLU A 18 23.08 -37.67 42.53
C GLU A 18 23.78 -36.36 42.09
N PHE A 19 23.16 -35.60 41.18
CA PHE A 19 23.67 -34.31 40.71
C PHE A 19 23.76 -33.24 41.82
N LEU A 20 22.80 -33.21 42.76
CA LEU A 20 22.83 -32.27 43.89
C LEU A 20 23.89 -32.65 44.93
N GLU A 21 24.08 -33.95 45.19
CA GLU A 21 25.14 -34.45 46.08
C GLU A 21 26.54 -34.10 45.53
N HIS A 22 26.76 -34.32 44.22
CA HIS A 22 28.03 -33.97 43.56
C HIS A 22 28.26 -32.46 43.38
N ARG A 23 27.27 -31.58 43.61
CA ARG A 23 27.42 -30.11 43.51
C ARG A 23 28.53 -29.58 44.41
N ARG A 24 28.70 -30.14 45.61
CA ARG A 24 29.78 -29.76 46.55
C ARG A 24 31.17 -30.14 46.02
N ALA A 25 31.30 -31.29 45.35
CA ALA A 25 32.55 -31.69 44.71
C ALA A 25 32.89 -30.77 43.53
N TYR A 26 31.92 -30.42 42.68
CA TYR A 26 32.09 -29.42 41.62
C TYR A 26 32.56 -28.06 42.16
N GLN A 27 31.90 -27.56 43.21
CA GLN A 27 32.29 -26.30 43.85
C GLN A 27 33.70 -26.36 44.48
N SER A 28 34.10 -27.50 45.04
CA SER A 28 35.47 -27.72 45.52
C SER A 28 36.49 -27.67 44.39
N ILE A 29 36.25 -28.38 43.28
CA ILE A 29 37.15 -28.41 42.10
C ILE A 29 37.41 -27.00 41.57
N PHE A 30 36.38 -26.15 41.49
CA PHE A 30 36.51 -24.77 41.01
C PHE A 30 37.03 -23.75 42.05
N SER A 31 37.11 -24.12 43.33
CA SER A 31 37.82 -23.33 44.34
C SER A 31 39.31 -23.72 44.40
N THR A 32 39.64 -25.00 44.30
CA THR A 32 41.02 -25.53 44.27
C THR A 32 41.65 -25.48 42.87
N LYS A 33 41.62 -24.29 42.24
CA LYS A 33 42.06 -24.06 40.85
C LYS A 33 43.53 -24.43 40.52
N THR A 34 44.33 -24.75 41.54
CA THR A 34 45.72 -25.20 41.42
C THR A 34 45.88 -26.69 41.11
N ALA A 35 44.80 -27.49 41.21
CA ALA A 35 44.86 -28.95 41.07
C ALA A 35 44.45 -29.48 39.67
N PHE A 36 44.03 -28.61 38.75
CA PHE A 36 43.51 -28.97 37.42
C PHE A 36 43.98 -27.97 36.36
N THR A 37 44.17 -28.42 35.12
CA THR A 37 44.49 -27.52 34.00
C THR A 37 43.26 -26.75 33.52
N LEU A 38 43.49 -25.63 32.81
CA LEU A 38 42.42 -24.84 32.20
C LEU A 38 41.57 -25.65 31.21
N ALA A 39 42.18 -26.60 30.49
CA ALA A 39 41.49 -27.49 29.56
C ALA A 39 40.56 -28.47 30.30
N GLU A 40 41.01 -29.07 31.40
CA GLU A 40 40.19 -29.96 32.23
C GLU A 40 39.06 -29.19 32.91
N LEU A 41 39.34 -28.02 33.50
CA LEU A 41 38.31 -27.18 34.11
C LEU A 41 37.23 -26.77 33.10
N THR A 42 37.61 -26.24 31.93
CA THR A 42 36.63 -25.87 30.89
C THR A 42 35.86 -27.07 30.36
N GLU A 43 36.46 -28.28 30.30
CA GLU A 43 35.72 -29.47 29.91
C GLU A 43 34.75 -29.99 31.00
N ILE A 44 35.15 -29.92 32.27
CA ILE A 44 34.31 -30.25 33.43
C ILE A 44 33.13 -29.28 33.49
N GLU A 45 33.35 -27.97 33.36
CA GLU A 45 32.30 -26.95 33.29
C GLU A 45 31.34 -27.19 32.12
N ARG A 46 31.86 -27.49 30.93
CA ARG A 46 31.07 -27.82 29.74
C ARG A 46 30.21 -29.07 29.93
N LYS A 47 30.77 -30.13 30.53
CA LYS A 47 30.05 -31.38 30.85
C LYS A 47 28.98 -31.14 31.92
N TRP A 48 29.32 -30.41 32.99
CA TRP A 48 28.43 -30.07 34.10
C TRP A 48 27.26 -29.19 33.64
N ASN A 49 27.52 -28.14 32.84
CA ASN A 49 26.47 -27.31 32.27
C ASN A 49 25.58 -28.08 31.29
N LYS A 50 26.14 -28.99 30.47
CA LYS A 50 25.32 -29.84 29.60
C LYS A 50 24.41 -30.78 30.41
N LEU A 51 24.90 -31.35 31.51
CA LEU A 51 24.09 -32.15 32.44
C LEU A 51 23.00 -31.30 33.12
N ARG A 52 23.34 -30.12 33.65
CA ARG A 52 22.41 -29.14 34.24
C ARG A 52 21.25 -28.83 33.28
N ILE A 53 21.56 -28.39 32.06
CA ILE A 53 20.57 -28.06 31.03
C ILE A 53 19.72 -29.29 30.67
N SER A 54 20.31 -30.48 30.57
CA SER A 54 19.57 -31.72 30.27
C SER A 54 18.60 -32.11 31.38
N LEU A 55 19.00 -31.96 32.65
CA LEU A 55 18.14 -32.19 33.81
C LEU A 55 17.04 -31.12 33.92
N ASP A 56 17.34 -29.85 33.68
CA ASP A 56 16.34 -28.78 33.75
C ASP A 56 15.29 -28.89 32.60
N MET A 57 15.66 -29.44 31.43
CA MET A 57 14.71 -29.82 30.36
C MET A 57 13.91 -31.11 30.63
N ALA A 58 14.37 -31.97 31.55
CA ALA A 58 13.61 -33.11 32.02
C ALA A 58 12.66 -32.72 33.17
N ALA A 59 13.08 -31.77 34.01
CA ALA A 59 12.39 -31.34 35.22
C ALA A 59 10.91 -30.99 34.98
N ALA A 60 10.59 -30.16 33.99
CA ALA A 60 9.20 -29.74 33.73
C ALA A 60 8.23 -30.91 33.49
N ARG A 61 8.70 -32.05 32.92
CA ARG A 61 7.86 -33.25 32.71
C ARG A 61 7.72 -34.11 33.96
N ALA A 62 8.78 -34.24 34.76
CA ALA A 62 8.70 -34.92 36.05
C ALA A 62 7.85 -34.12 37.05
N ASP A 63 7.98 -32.79 37.05
CA ASP A 63 7.22 -31.86 37.87
C ASP A 63 5.72 -31.87 37.48
N HIS A 64 5.38 -31.85 36.18
CA HIS A 64 4.00 -32.02 35.70
C HIS A 64 3.33 -33.34 36.15
N ALA A 65 4.12 -34.38 36.40
CA ALA A 65 3.62 -35.68 36.89
C ALA A 65 3.58 -35.81 38.42
N SER A 66 4.16 -34.87 39.18
CA SER A 66 4.37 -35.02 40.64
C SER A 66 4.05 -33.79 41.50
N LEU A 67 3.81 -32.62 40.89
CA LEU A 67 3.42 -31.39 41.57
C LEU A 67 1.96 -31.03 41.31
N PRO A 68 1.26 -30.43 42.29
CA PRO A 68 -0.04 -29.80 42.07
C PRO A 68 0.00 -28.73 40.97
N HIS A 69 -1.10 -28.62 40.22
CA HIS A 69 -1.22 -27.89 38.95
C HIS A 69 -0.53 -26.50 38.91
N ALA A 70 -0.75 -25.65 39.91
CA ALA A 70 -0.16 -24.30 39.96
C ALA A 70 1.38 -24.29 40.09
N LEU A 71 1.97 -25.30 40.75
CA LEU A 71 3.43 -25.46 40.86
C LEU A 71 4.01 -26.14 39.62
N ALA A 72 3.24 -27.02 38.96
CA ALA A 72 3.61 -27.59 37.67
C ALA A 72 3.66 -26.52 36.56
N GLU A 73 2.63 -25.66 36.45
CA GLU A 73 2.67 -24.49 35.56
C GLU A 73 3.85 -23.56 35.86
N LEU A 74 4.18 -23.38 37.15
CA LEU A 74 5.31 -22.56 37.55
C LEU A 74 6.65 -23.19 37.11
N SER A 75 6.79 -24.51 37.19
CA SER A 75 7.96 -25.22 36.65
C SER A 75 8.11 -25.04 35.14
N GLU A 76 7.01 -25.14 34.39
CA GLU A 76 7.03 -24.95 32.95
C GLU A 76 7.35 -23.49 32.56
N TRP A 77 6.81 -22.51 33.28
CA TRP A 77 7.19 -21.10 33.12
C TRP A 77 8.69 -20.87 33.42
N ILE A 78 9.22 -21.44 34.51
CA ILE A 78 10.65 -21.42 34.84
C ILE A 78 11.50 -22.03 33.72
N ALA A 79 11.06 -23.15 33.12
CA ALA A 79 11.76 -23.80 32.01
C ALA A 79 11.75 -22.96 30.73
N GLN A 80 10.64 -22.27 30.42
CA GLN A 80 10.56 -21.31 29.32
C GLN A 80 11.52 -20.13 29.55
N GLY A 81 11.58 -19.58 30.77
CA GLY A 81 12.53 -18.54 31.14
C GLY A 81 13.99 -19.00 30.98
N ARG A 82 14.31 -20.21 31.45
CA ARG A 82 15.63 -20.84 31.27
C ARG A 82 16.02 -20.97 29.79
N ALA A 83 15.08 -21.29 28.91
CA ALA A 83 15.30 -21.38 27.46
C ALA A 83 15.56 -20.00 26.83
N LEU A 84 14.85 -18.95 27.27
CA LEU A 84 15.10 -17.57 26.83
C LEU A 84 16.47 -17.04 27.27
N LEU A 85 16.90 -17.35 28.50
CA LEU A 85 18.24 -16.99 29.00
C LEU A 85 19.35 -17.70 28.20
N ASN A 86 19.20 -19.01 27.98
CA ASN A 86 20.17 -19.85 27.25
C ASN A 86 20.14 -19.65 25.70
N SER A 87 19.37 -18.68 25.17
CA SER A 87 19.15 -18.54 23.72
C SER A 87 20.41 -18.10 22.95
N HIS A 88 20.75 -18.81 21.86
CA HIS A 88 21.82 -18.39 20.94
C HIS A 88 21.23 -17.56 19.79
N ILE A 89 21.36 -16.23 19.88
CA ILE A 89 20.99 -15.31 18.80
C ILE A 89 22.07 -15.37 17.73
N LYS A 90 21.71 -15.77 16.50
CA LYS A 90 22.60 -15.68 15.34
C LYS A 90 22.59 -14.25 14.83
N LEU A 91 23.71 -13.56 14.96
CA LEU A 91 23.95 -12.26 14.34
C LEU A 91 24.66 -12.47 13.00
N ALA A 92 24.23 -11.78 11.95
CA ALA A 92 24.79 -11.86 10.61
C ALA A 92 26.06 -11.01 10.46
N GLY A 93 26.22 -9.93 11.22
CA GLY A 93 27.40 -9.06 11.26
C GLY A 93 27.60 -8.14 10.05
N ALA A 94 27.22 -8.64 8.86
CA ALA A 94 27.22 -7.91 7.59
C ALA A 94 25.98 -7.02 7.40
N GLU A 95 24.83 -7.38 8.00
CA GLU A 95 23.57 -6.63 7.88
C GLU A 95 23.12 -6.10 9.25
N PRO A 96 23.67 -4.95 9.72
CA PRO A 96 23.42 -4.45 11.07
C PRO A 96 21.94 -4.14 11.34
N SER A 97 21.15 -3.81 10.32
CA SER A 97 19.70 -3.57 10.45
C SER A 97 18.90 -4.85 10.71
N LYS A 98 19.33 -6.01 10.21
CA LYS A 98 18.74 -7.31 10.56
C LYS A 98 19.14 -7.73 11.98
N ASP A 99 20.41 -7.52 12.35
CA ASP A 99 20.90 -7.79 13.72
C ASP A 99 20.17 -6.94 14.76
N ARG A 100 19.94 -5.65 14.47
CA ARG A 100 19.13 -4.73 15.28
C ARG A 100 17.72 -5.27 15.51
N LEU A 101 17.06 -5.77 14.45
CA LEU A 101 15.71 -6.33 14.56
C LEU A 101 15.68 -7.61 15.40
N ALA A 102 16.61 -8.54 15.17
CA ALA A 102 16.70 -9.80 15.92
C ALA A 102 16.96 -9.57 17.42
N LEU A 103 17.88 -8.65 17.75
CA LEU A 103 18.18 -8.27 19.14
C LEU A 103 17.00 -7.55 19.81
N HIS A 104 16.28 -6.69 19.08
CA HIS A 104 15.07 -6.04 19.59
C HIS A 104 13.96 -7.06 19.90
N GLN A 105 13.73 -8.03 19.00
CA GLN A 105 12.76 -9.10 19.21
C GLN A 105 13.12 -9.97 20.43
N ALA A 106 14.39 -10.38 20.56
CA ALA A 106 14.87 -11.16 21.69
C ALA A 106 14.74 -10.41 23.04
N LEU A 107 15.12 -9.13 23.08
CA LEU A 107 14.95 -8.28 24.27
C LEU A 107 13.47 -8.07 24.62
N THR A 108 12.60 -7.94 23.61
CA THR A 108 11.15 -7.81 23.80
C THR A 108 10.55 -9.09 24.38
N ALA A 109 10.91 -10.26 23.84
CA ALA A 109 10.47 -11.56 24.35
C ALA A 109 10.96 -11.81 25.79
N HIS A 110 12.22 -11.47 26.08
CA HIS A 110 12.81 -11.53 27.42
C HIS A 110 12.03 -10.66 28.42
N ASN A 111 11.86 -9.37 28.11
CA ASN A 111 11.16 -8.43 29.00
C ASN A 111 9.68 -8.82 29.20
N LYS A 112 9.00 -9.30 28.15
CA LYS A 112 7.62 -9.79 28.25
C LYS A 112 7.51 -11.00 29.16
N HIS A 113 8.40 -11.98 29.04
CA HIS A 113 8.37 -13.17 29.90
C HIS A 113 8.63 -12.84 31.37
N PHE A 114 9.66 -12.05 31.67
CA PHE A 114 10.06 -11.75 33.05
C PHE A 114 9.25 -10.61 33.72
N SER A 115 8.33 -9.95 33.01
CA SER A 115 7.49 -8.88 33.61
C SER A 115 6.58 -9.36 34.76
N ASP A 116 6.16 -10.63 34.73
CA ASP A 116 5.36 -11.26 35.80
C ASP A 116 6.22 -12.00 36.84
N LEU A 117 7.56 -11.88 36.84
CA LEU A 117 8.45 -12.66 37.72
C LEU A 117 8.09 -12.55 39.21
N HIS A 118 7.72 -11.35 39.68
CA HIS A 118 7.28 -11.17 41.07
C HIS A 118 6.00 -11.96 41.37
N ARG A 119 4.95 -11.81 40.57
CA ARG A 119 3.69 -12.57 40.69
C ARG A 119 3.90 -14.08 40.61
N ARG A 120 4.88 -14.53 39.82
CA ARG A 120 5.28 -15.94 39.71
C ARG A 120 6.08 -16.42 40.91
N ARG A 121 6.84 -15.55 41.58
CA ARG A 121 7.50 -15.83 42.87
C ARG A 121 6.48 -16.02 43.98
N ASP A 122 5.46 -15.17 44.06
CA ASP A 122 4.42 -15.19 45.11
C ASP A 122 3.72 -16.56 45.24
N ILE A 123 3.61 -17.32 44.14
CA ILE A 123 3.05 -18.69 44.09
C ILE A 123 3.83 -19.68 44.99
N LEU A 124 5.12 -19.44 45.24
CA LEU A 124 5.96 -20.24 46.15
C LEU A 124 5.72 -19.94 47.64
N GLU A 125 4.98 -18.87 47.94
CA GLU A 125 4.74 -18.36 49.30
C GLU A 125 3.28 -18.63 49.77
N VAL A 126 2.42 -19.18 48.90
CA VAL A 126 1.02 -19.51 49.22
C VAL A 126 0.94 -20.73 50.15
N HIS A 127 0.75 -20.47 51.43
CA HIS A 127 0.47 -21.49 52.45
C HIS A 127 -0.90 -22.17 52.24
N GLY A 128 -0.93 -23.29 51.51
CA GLY A 128 -2.17 -24.07 51.32
C GLY A 128 -2.06 -25.38 50.54
N VAL A 129 -0.85 -25.90 50.29
CA VAL A 129 -0.65 -27.09 49.44
C VAL A 129 0.22 -28.12 50.17
N GLU A 130 -0.27 -29.36 50.26
CA GLU A 130 0.43 -30.48 50.93
C GLU A 130 1.57 -31.02 50.04
N VAL A 131 2.67 -30.27 49.96
CA VAL A 131 3.87 -30.61 49.17
C VAL A 131 5.08 -30.73 50.11
N THR A 132 5.91 -31.76 49.92
CA THR A 132 7.09 -31.94 50.79
C THR A 132 8.18 -30.91 50.45
N ALA A 133 8.98 -30.54 51.45
CA ALA A 133 10.11 -29.61 51.25
C ALA A 133 11.11 -30.12 50.18
N GLU A 134 11.27 -31.45 50.06
CA GLU A 134 12.11 -32.09 49.04
C GLU A 134 11.67 -31.78 47.60
N GLN A 135 10.37 -31.55 47.38
CA GLN A 135 9.81 -31.20 46.06
C GLN A 135 9.81 -29.68 45.81
N LEU A 136 9.62 -28.86 46.85
CA LEU A 136 9.48 -27.41 46.72
C LEU A 136 10.83 -26.66 46.60
N GLU A 137 11.84 -27.04 47.39
CA GLU A 137 13.15 -26.37 47.39
C GLU A 137 13.88 -26.44 46.02
N PRO A 138 13.84 -27.54 45.25
CA PRO A 138 14.38 -27.58 43.89
C PRO A 138 13.67 -26.64 42.90
N LEU A 139 12.44 -26.19 43.18
CA LEU A 139 11.70 -25.25 42.34
C LEU A 139 11.99 -23.80 42.75
N LYS A 140 12.06 -23.49 44.06
CA LYS A 140 12.59 -22.22 44.58
C LYS A 140 14.00 -21.92 44.05
N LEU A 141 14.92 -22.88 44.18
CA LEU A 141 16.29 -22.73 43.69
C LEU A 141 16.36 -22.43 42.18
N ARG A 142 15.46 -23.01 41.37
CA ARG A 142 15.37 -22.68 39.94
C ARG A 142 14.81 -21.28 39.70
N MET A 143 13.81 -20.86 40.47
CA MET A 143 13.26 -19.49 40.43
C MET A 143 14.32 -18.44 40.76
N ASP A 144 15.06 -18.62 41.86
CA ASP A 144 16.12 -17.68 42.26
C ASP A 144 17.26 -17.63 41.23
N ASN A 145 17.69 -18.78 40.68
CA ASN A 145 18.69 -18.80 39.60
C ASN A 145 18.26 -18.00 38.35
N ILE A 146 16.99 -18.08 37.91
CA ILE A 146 16.53 -17.29 36.75
C ILE A 146 16.29 -15.82 37.12
N ALA A 147 15.95 -15.50 38.37
CA ALA A 147 15.85 -14.14 38.86
C ALA A 147 17.22 -13.43 38.96
N GLU A 148 18.28 -14.16 39.28
CA GLU A 148 19.67 -13.66 39.27
C GLU A 148 20.23 -13.50 37.85
N GLU A 149 19.98 -14.47 36.96
CA GLU A 149 20.53 -14.44 35.59
C GLU A 149 19.79 -13.46 34.65
N ALA A 150 18.48 -13.23 34.82
CA ALA A 150 17.69 -12.40 33.88
C ALA A 150 18.09 -10.90 33.82
N PRO A 151 18.40 -10.20 34.93
CA PRO A 151 18.89 -8.82 34.86
C PRO A 151 20.20 -8.69 34.06
N SER A 152 21.13 -9.64 34.26
CA SER A 152 22.40 -9.72 33.54
C SER A 152 22.17 -9.94 32.04
N ARG A 153 21.39 -10.97 31.68
CA ARG A 153 21.03 -11.25 30.28
C ARG A 153 20.36 -10.06 29.59
N ALA A 154 19.50 -9.33 30.30
CA ALA A 154 18.87 -8.12 29.78
C ALA A 154 19.87 -6.96 29.59
N ALA A 155 20.93 -6.86 30.39
CA ALA A 155 22.02 -5.90 30.16
C ALA A 155 22.79 -6.22 28.87
N THR A 156 23.20 -7.48 28.68
CA THR A 156 23.88 -7.96 27.46
C THR A 156 23.06 -7.69 26.21
N LEU A 157 21.76 -8.00 26.23
CA LEU A 157 20.86 -7.76 25.10
C LEU A 157 20.69 -6.27 24.79
N ARG A 158 20.67 -5.39 25.80
CA ARG A 158 20.63 -3.93 25.60
C ARG A 158 21.94 -3.40 25.02
N ALA A 159 23.10 -3.87 25.49
CA ALA A 159 24.40 -3.46 24.97
C ALA A 159 24.63 -3.89 23.52
N LEU A 160 24.29 -5.14 23.19
CA LEU A 160 24.32 -5.64 21.81
C LEU A 160 23.33 -4.88 20.90
N LEU A 161 22.11 -4.60 21.38
CA LEU A 161 21.11 -3.83 20.63
C LEU A 161 21.58 -2.38 20.39
N ALA A 162 22.20 -1.73 21.37
CA ALA A 162 22.77 -0.40 21.21
C ALA A 162 23.87 -0.40 20.14
N HIS A 163 24.79 -1.38 20.18
CA HIS A 163 25.86 -1.55 19.20
C HIS A 163 25.30 -1.77 17.77
N ALA A 164 24.34 -2.69 17.62
CA ALA A 164 23.69 -2.93 16.33
C ALA A 164 22.91 -1.69 15.83
N THR A 165 22.32 -0.91 16.73
CA THR A 165 21.63 0.35 16.38
C THR A 165 22.60 1.41 15.87
N SER A 166 23.75 1.60 16.53
CA SER A 166 24.77 2.53 16.07
C SER A 166 25.32 2.14 14.68
N ARG A 167 25.64 0.85 14.47
CA ARG A 167 26.13 0.37 13.17
C ARG A 167 25.06 0.42 12.07
N ALA A 168 23.79 0.19 12.40
CA ALA A 168 22.69 0.36 11.45
C ALA A 168 22.55 1.82 11.00
N TYR A 169 22.62 2.79 11.93
CA TYR A 169 22.57 4.21 11.59
C TYR A 169 23.76 4.66 10.71
N ILE A 170 24.97 4.15 10.96
CA ILE A 170 26.15 4.41 10.11
C ILE A 170 25.94 3.82 8.70
N ALA A 171 25.47 2.58 8.57
CA ALA A 171 25.18 1.97 7.27
C ALA A 171 24.07 2.70 6.50
N GLU A 172 22.97 3.07 7.17
CA GLU A 172 21.88 3.87 6.60
C GLU A 172 22.34 5.26 6.13
N LEU A 173 23.41 5.81 6.72
CA LEU A 173 24.04 7.05 6.28
C LEU A 173 24.94 6.83 5.04
N GLU A 174 25.75 5.76 5.01
CA GLU A 174 26.55 5.41 3.83
C GLU A 174 25.70 5.12 2.59
N ASP A 175 24.60 4.37 2.74
CA ASP A 175 23.72 4.03 1.62
C ASP A 175 22.98 5.27 1.08
N LYS A 176 22.60 6.22 1.94
CA LYS A 176 22.09 7.53 1.50
C LYS A 176 23.14 8.33 0.75
N MET A 177 24.39 8.32 1.21
CA MET A 177 25.49 9.03 0.54
C MET A 177 25.82 8.43 -0.83
N ARG A 178 25.81 7.08 -0.96
CA ARG A 178 25.93 6.38 -2.26
C ARG A 178 24.78 6.73 -3.19
N LEU A 179 23.54 6.70 -2.68
CA LEU A 179 22.36 7.08 -3.44
C LEU A 179 22.46 8.52 -3.95
N TRP A 180 22.80 9.49 -3.09
CA TRP A 180 22.91 10.89 -3.50
C TRP A 180 24.03 11.16 -4.53
N GLN A 181 24.99 10.27 -4.70
CA GLN A 181 26.01 10.36 -5.76
C GLN A 181 25.53 9.80 -7.11
N SER A 182 24.49 8.95 -7.15
CA SER A 182 24.13 8.17 -8.34
C SER A 182 23.21 8.90 -9.34
N ALA A 183 23.36 10.22 -9.50
CA ALA A 183 22.33 11.11 -10.06
C ALA A 183 22.24 11.03 -11.59
N ASP A 184 21.02 10.81 -12.10
CA ASP A 184 20.68 10.69 -13.53
C ASP A 184 20.10 11.96 -14.16
N SER A 185 19.93 13.02 -13.36
CA SER A 185 19.37 14.29 -13.80
C SER A 185 19.69 15.42 -12.81
N LEU A 186 19.71 16.65 -13.33
CA LEU A 186 19.82 17.89 -12.56
C LEU A 186 18.67 18.03 -11.55
N ALA A 187 17.46 17.59 -11.92
CA ALA A 187 16.28 17.62 -11.08
C ALA A 187 16.44 16.72 -9.84
N LEU A 188 16.85 15.46 -10.03
CA LEU A 188 17.09 14.50 -8.96
C LEU A 188 18.26 14.94 -8.07
N LEU A 189 19.34 15.45 -8.65
CA LEU A 189 20.47 15.99 -7.90
C LEU A 189 20.11 17.23 -7.07
N ASN A 190 19.31 18.15 -7.60
CA ASN A 190 18.79 19.28 -6.82
C ASN A 190 17.85 18.84 -5.70
N ARG A 191 17.12 17.73 -5.86
CA ARG A 191 16.37 17.11 -4.77
C ARG A 191 17.32 16.55 -3.70
N TRP A 192 18.33 15.79 -4.07
CA TRP A 192 19.27 15.19 -3.12
C TRP A 192 20.12 16.22 -2.38
N ILE A 193 20.46 17.35 -3.01
CA ILE A 193 21.10 18.48 -2.32
C ILE A 193 20.16 19.10 -1.26
N LYS A 194 18.83 19.04 -1.45
CA LYS A 194 17.86 19.44 -0.40
C LYS A 194 17.79 18.39 0.71
N GLU A 195 17.71 17.10 0.39
CA GLU A 195 17.68 16.01 1.37
C GLU A 195 18.96 15.92 2.21
N TYR A 196 20.13 16.09 1.58
CA TYR A 196 21.41 16.24 2.27
C TYR A 196 21.39 17.41 3.25
N LYS A 197 20.91 18.60 2.81
CA LYS A 197 20.81 19.78 3.66
C LYS A 197 19.82 19.62 4.81
N GLN A 198 18.72 18.90 4.59
CA GLN A 198 17.80 18.51 5.66
C GLN A 198 18.50 17.60 6.67
N LEU A 199 19.13 16.51 6.22
CA LEU A 199 19.78 15.55 7.11
C LEU A 199 20.98 16.17 7.85
N ALA A 200 21.72 17.09 7.23
CA ALA A 200 22.74 17.91 7.87
C ALA A 200 22.12 18.83 8.96
N GLY A 201 20.95 19.42 8.70
CA GLY A 201 20.18 20.20 9.68
C GLY A 201 19.66 19.35 10.86
N GLU A 202 19.35 18.08 10.63
CA GLU A 202 19.08 17.08 11.68
C GLU A 202 20.33 16.64 12.47
N ASN A 203 21.51 17.21 12.15
CA ASN A 203 22.80 17.03 12.81
C ASN A 203 23.21 15.55 13.00
N PRO A 204 23.75 14.89 11.96
CA PRO A 204 24.09 13.47 12.03
C PRO A 204 25.24 13.18 12.99
N ARG A 205 26.12 14.17 13.24
CA ARG A 205 27.17 14.10 14.25
C ARG A 205 26.58 13.96 15.66
N ALA A 206 25.55 14.75 15.98
CA ALA A 206 24.84 14.66 17.27
C ALA A 206 24.09 13.34 17.43
N LYS A 207 23.45 12.82 16.37
CA LYS A 207 22.83 11.49 16.39
C LYS A 207 23.86 10.38 16.63
N CYS A 208 25.00 10.39 15.93
CA CYS A 208 26.12 9.47 16.20
C CYS A 208 26.61 9.55 17.65
N ALA A 209 26.78 10.75 18.20
CA ALA A 209 27.19 10.93 19.60
C ALA A 209 26.14 10.36 20.57
N GLN A 210 24.85 10.63 20.37
CA GLN A 210 23.75 10.07 21.18
C GLN A 210 23.72 8.52 21.14
N HIS A 211 23.99 7.93 19.98
CA HIS A 211 24.10 6.47 19.83
C HIS A 211 25.35 5.91 20.53
N LEU A 212 26.51 6.56 20.42
CA LEU A 212 27.74 6.21 21.15
C LEU A 212 27.57 6.33 22.67
N ASP A 213 26.96 7.40 23.17
CA ASP A 213 26.72 7.60 24.60
C ASP A 213 25.64 6.66 25.16
N THR A 214 24.73 6.19 24.31
CA THR A 214 23.81 5.09 24.66
C THR A 214 24.56 3.77 24.74
N LEU A 215 25.42 3.46 23.75
CA LEU A 215 26.29 2.28 23.77
C LEU A 215 27.18 2.25 25.02
N ARG A 216 27.95 3.32 25.27
CA ARG A 216 28.83 3.51 26.44
C ARG A 216 28.09 3.25 27.77
N ARG A 217 26.88 3.78 27.93
CA ARG A 217 26.05 3.53 29.13
C ARG A 217 25.58 2.08 29.24
N THR A 218 25.20 1.45 28.14
CA THR A 218 24.76 0.05 28.16
C THR A 218 25.90 -0.95 28.35
N THR A 219 27.10 -0.69 27.82
CA THR A 219 28.28 -1.55 28.04
C THR A 219 28.86 -1.37 29.43
N ALA A 220 28.82 -0.17 30.01
CA ALA A 220 29.18 0.04 31.42
C ALA A 220 28.25 -0.69 32.42
N ALA A 221 27.07 -1.14 31.98
CA ALA A 221 26.13 -1.91 32.77
C ALA A 221 26.27 -3.44 32.61
N ASP A 222 27.19 -3.93 31.76
CA ASP A 222 27.45 -5.36 31.57
C ASP A 222 28.98 -5.63 31.54
N PRO A 223 29.57 -6.16 32.65
CA PRO A 223 31.00 -6.46 32.72
C PRO A 223 31.43 -7.70 31.93
N THR A 224 30.51 -8.41 31.25
CA THR A 224 30.82 -9.63 30.49
C THR A 224 31.22 -9.35 29.03
N LEU A 225 31.01 -8.12 28.53
CA LEU A 225 31.31 -7.71 27.17
C LEU A 225 32.59 -6.85 27.11
N ASP A 226 33.33 -6.93 25.99
CA ASP A 226 34.39 -5.98 25.66
C ASP A 226 33.80 -4.65 25.17
N GLY A 227 33.18 -3.93 26.10
CA GLY A 227 32.62 -2.60 25.91
C GLY A 227 33.61 -1.60 25.31
N PRO A 228 34.87 -1.51 25.78
CA PRO A 228 35.88 -0.63 25.22
C PRO A 228 36.13 -0.86 23.72
N ALA A 229 36.36 -2.10 23.29
CA ALA A 229 36.58 -2.40 21.87
C ALA A 229 35.33 -2.15 21.01
N MET A 230 34.14 -2.50 21.53
CA MET A 230 32.87 -2.24 20.84
C MET A 230 32.61 -0.74 20.63
N VAL A 231 32.87 0.09 21.65
CA VAL A 231 32.74 1.56 21.54
C VAL A 231 33.77 2.11 20.56
N ALA A 232 35.05 1.75 20.70
CA ALA A 232 36.13 2.26 19.85
C ALA A 232 35.90 1.95 18.36
N LYS A 233 35.42 0.74 18.03
CA LYS A 233 35.11 0.37 16.64
C LYS A 233 33.98 1.21 16.05
N VAL A 234 32.86 1.35 16.75
CA VAL A 234 31.71 2.15 16.28
C VAL A 234 32.07 3.64 16.19
N GLU A 235 32.93 4.13 17.09
CA GLU A 235 33.42 5.51 17.07
C GLU A 235 34.36 5.76 15.89
N GLN A 236 35.21 4.79 15.52
CA GLN A 236 36.03 4.84 14.30
C GLN A 236 35.17 4.79 13.02
N GLU A 237 34.29 3.79 12.89
CA GLU A 237 33.38 3.63 11.74
C GLU A 237 32.54 4.91 11.55
N GLY A 238 31.94 5.42 12.63
CA GLY A 238 31.13 6.64 12.60
C GLY A 238 31.92 7.92 12.26
N GLN A 239 33.14 8.08 12.78
CA GLN A 239 33.99 9.22 12.42
C GLN A 239 34.40 9.22 10.94
N GLU A 240 34.66 8.06 10.35
CA GLU A 240 35.02 7.98 8.94
C GLU A 240 33.83 8.31 8.03
N THR A 241 32.67 7.70 8.26
CA THR A 241 31.44 8.01 7.51
C THR A 241 31.05 9.49 7.66
N LEU A 242 31.18 10.09 8.85
CA LEU A 242 30.89 11.51 9.06
C LEU A 242 31.84 12.43 8.27
N ARG A 243 33.15 12.15 8.23
CA ARG A 243 34.10 12.94 7.40
C ARG A 243 33.75 12.87 5.92
N ARG A 244 33.37 11.69 5.43
CA ARG A 244 32.89 11.48 4.05
C ARG A 244 31.57 12.24 3.80
N PHE A 245 30.67 12.27 4.78
CA PHE A 245 29.40 13.03 4.72
C PHE A 245 29.68 14.53 4.62
N ASP A 246 30.52 15.08 5.50
CA ASP A 246 30.82 16.53 5.54
C ASP A 246 31.39 17.02 4.19
N GLY A 247 32.26 16.24 3.56
CA GLY A 247 32.84 16.55 2.24
C GLY A 247 31.92 16.26 1.03
N LEU A 248 30.77 15.63 1.22
CA LEU A 248 29.88 15.24 0.11
C LEU A 248 29.23 16.44 -0.57
N LEU A 249 28.91 17.51 0.17
CA LEU A 249 28.22 18.68 -0.37
C LEU A 249 28.99 19.31 -1.55
N ASP A 250 30.31 19.41 -1.46
CA ASP A 250 31.15 20.00 -2.50
C ASP A 250 31.17 19.12 -3.77
N ILE A 251 31.09 17.81 -3.62
CA ILE A 251 30.97 16.85 -4.74
C ILE A 251 29.62 17.05 -5.43
N LEU A 252 28.53 17.09 -4.67
CA LEU A 252 27.18 17.28 -5.21
C LEU A 252 27.02 18.65 -5.88
N LEU A 253 27.63 19.72 -5.34
CA LEU A 253 27.58 21.06 -5.93
C LEU A 253 28.39 21.16 -7.24
N LYS A 254 29.55 20.50 -7.33
CA LYS A 254 30.32 20.40 -8.59
C LYS A 254 29.56 19.60 -9.64
N LEU A 255 29.03 18.43 -9.25
CA LEU A 255 28.22 17.58 -10.12
C LEU A 255 26.96 18.34 -10.61
N ARG A 256 26.36 19.20 -9.77
CA ARG A 256 25.22 20.03 -10.16
C ARG A 256 25.58 21.08 -11.22
N LEU A 257 26.75 21.70 -11.13
CA LEU A 257 27.19 22.71 -12.10
C LEU A 257 27.30 22.08 -13.51
N LEU A 258 28.00 20.95 -13.61
CA LEU A 258 28.13 20.19 -14.86
C LEU A 258 26.77 19.71 -15.40
N TRP A 259 25.88 19.21 -14.53
CA TRP A 259 24.50 18.85 -14.92
C TRP A 259 23.67 20.06 -15.39
N THR A 260 23.95 21.26 -14.89
CA THR A 260 23.24 22.49 -15.30
C THR A 260 23.67 22.88 -16.71
N GLU A 261 24.98 22.98 -16.93
CA GLU A 261 25.58 23.30 -18.23
C GLU A 261 25.15 22.29 -19.31
N PHE A 262 25.13 21.00 -18.98
CA PHE A 262 24.70 19.94 -19.90
C PHE A 262 23.19 19.95 -20.18
N GLU A 263 22.32 20.07 -19.17
CA GLU A 263 20.86 20.05 -19.41
C GLU A 263 20.36 21.32 -20.10
N GLU A 264 20.91 22.51 -19.80
CA GLU A 264 20.54 23.76 -20.46
C GLU A 264 20.90 23.73 -21.96
N GLU A 265 22.10 23.28 -22.30
CA GLU A 265 22.57 23.22 -23.69
C GLU A 265 21.92 22.08 -24.49
N LEU A 266 21.73 20.90 -23.87
CA LEU A 266 20.94 19.82 -24.46
C LEU A 266 19.49 20.26 -24.72
N TRP A 267 18.84 20.94 -23.76
CA TRP A 267 17.48 21.44 -23.94
C TRP A 267 17.39 22.49 -25.06
N ARG A 268 18.34 23.44 -25.13
CA ARG A 268 18.44 24.43 -26.22
C ARG A 268 18.52 23.75 -27.59
N LEU A 269 19.37 22.74 -27.73
CA LEU A 269 19.55 22.00 -28.98
C LEU A 269 18.35 21.09 -29.29
N GLU A 270 17.69 20.50 -28.29
CA GLU A 270 16.45 19.74 -28.48
C GLU A 270 15.26 20.62 -28.90
N GLU A 271 15.09 21.82 -28.33
CA GLU A 271 14.05 22.77 -28.75
C GLU A 271 14.30 23.27 -30.18
N LEU A 272 15.54 23.63 -30.51
CA LEU A 272 15.92 23.99 -31.89
C LEU A 272 15.64 22.85 -32.86
N ALA A 273 15.95 21.61 -32.48
CA ALA A 273 15.69 20.43 -33.31
C ALA A 273 14.20 20.19 -33.55
N VAL A 274 13.38 20.21 -32.50
CA VAL A 274 11.92 20.04 -32.60
C VAL A 274 11.28 21.18 -33.40
N THR A 275 11.75 22.41 -33.21
CA THR A 275 11.31 23.58 -33.97
C THR A 275 11.62 23.41 -35.46
N GLY A 276 12.84 22.97 -35.80
CA GLY A 276 13.25 22.70 -37.18
C GLY A 276 12.45 21.58 -37.85
N LEU A 277 12.17 20.48 -37.13
CA LEU A 277 11.34 19.40 -37.66
C LEU A 277 9.89 19.87 -37.91
N ARG A 278 9.38 20.77 -37.05
CA ARG A 278 8.05 21.38 -37.19
C ARG A 278 7.97 22.40 -38.33
N THR A 279 9.03 23.18 -38.58
CA THR A 279 9.08 24.16 -39.69
C THR A 279 9.64 23.57 -40.99
N LYS A 280 10.13 22.33 -40.98
CA LYS A 280 10.92 21.69 -42.06
C LYS A 280 12.16 22.51 -42.45
N GLN A 281 12.84 23.06 -41.44
CA GLN A 281 14.07 23.84 -41.60
C GLN A 281 15.20 23.18 -40.81
N ASN A 282 16.39 23.08 -41.41
CA ASN A 282 17.57 22.58 -40.71
C ASN A 282 18.14 23.64 -39.75
N THR A 283 17.49 23.83 -38.61
CA THR A 283 17.86 24.75 -37.53
C THR A 283 19.22 24.41 -36.90
N LEU A 284 19.59 23.13 -36.84
CA LEU A 284 20.87 22.69 -36.28
C LEU A 284 22.07 22.87 -37.22
N ALA A 285 21.87 23.34 -38.46
CA ALA A 285 22.97 23.54 -39.42
C ALA A 285 24.03 24.56 -38.93
N ALA A 286 23.60 25.60 -38.21
CA ALA A 286 24.49 26.62 -37.64
C ALA A 286 25.04 26.25 -36.25
N GLU A 287 24.60 25.14 -35.68
CA GLU A 287 24.81 24.75 -34.28
C GLU A 287 25.67 23.48 -34.16
N SER A 288 26.37 23.08 -35.24
CA SER A 288 27.09 21.81 -35.25
C SER A 288 28.23 21.77 -34.22
N ASP A 289 28.91 22.89 -33.99
CA ASP A 289 30.01 23.00 -33.02
C ASP A 289 29.48 22.88 -31.58
N ALA A 290 28.29 23.40 -31.31
CA ALA A 290 27.61 23.28 -30.02
C ALA A 290 27.20 21.83 -29.72
N VAL A 291 26.73 21.07 -30.73
CA VAL A 291 26.45 19.64 -30.57
C VAL A 291 27.71 18.85 -30.19
N SER A 292 28.87 19.19 -30.75
CA SER A 292 30.14 18.50 -30.38
C SER A 292 30.79 19.03 -29.10
N ALA A 293 30.45 20.24 -28.66
CA ALA A 293 30.74 20.68 -27.28
C ALA A 293 29.92 19.88 -26.27
N LEU A 294 28.64 19.58 -26.57
CA LEU A 294 27.77 18.76 -25.74
C LEU A 294 28.24 17.29 -25.66
N GLU A 295 28.75 16.73 -26.77
CA GLU A 295 29.44 15.43 -26.79
C GLU A 295 30.63 15.40 -25.82
N ALA A 296 31.49 16.41 -25.86
CA ALA A 296 32.64 16.52 -24.95
C ALA A 296 32.23 16.77 -23.47
N GLN A 297 31.09 17.42 -23.21
CA GLN A 297 30.53 17.56 -21.86
C GLN A 297 29.98 16.23 -21.32
N ALA A 298 29.35 15.42 -22.16
CA ALA A 298 28.88 14.07 -21.79
C ALA A 298 30.05 13.16 -21.37
N GLU A 299 31.17 13.19 -22.11
CA GLU A 299 32.39 12.45 -21.74
C GLU A 299 32.99 12.91 -20.40
N GLN A 300 32.97 14.22 -20.12
CA GLN A 300 33.45 14.78 -18.85
C GLN A 300 32.55 14.44 -17.66
N LEU A 301 31.22 14.35 -17.88
CA LEU A 301 30.26 13.90 -16.89
C LEU A 301 30.39 12.39 -16.60
N ALA A 302 30.57 11.56 -17.63
CA ALA A 302 30.56 10.10 -17.55
C ALA A 302 31.31 9.47 -16.35
N PRO A 303 32.57 9.83 -16.00
CA PRO A 303 33.28 9.25 -14.85
C PRO A 303 32.71 9.65 -13.47
N MET A 304 31.89 10.71 -13.40
CA MET A 304 31.20 11.15 -12.19
C MET A 304 29.75 10.64 -12.09
N LEU A 305 29.29 9.89 -13.10
CA LEU A 305 27.91 9.42 -13.23
C LEU A 305 27.75 7.91 -12.95
N SER A 306 26.60 7.56 -12.36
CA SER A 306 26.17 6.16 -12.23
C SER A 306 25.98 5.50 -13.61
N THR A 307 25.86 4.18 -13.62
CA THR A 307 25.61 3.41 -14.86
C THR A 307 24.26 3.77 -15.51
N SER A 308 23.21 4.01 -14.70
CA SER A 308 21.92 4.50 -15.20
C SER A 308 22.01 5.92 -15.74
N ALA A 309 22.70 6.81 -15.03
CA ALA A 309 22.88 8.21 -15.44
C ALA A 309 23.66 8.35 -16.76
N ARG A 310 24.74 7.58 -16.95
CA ARG A 310 25.47 7.52 -18.22
C ARG A 310 24.56 7.07 -19.37
N LEU A 311 23.82 5.98 -19.17
CA LEU A 311 22.93 5.45 -20.20
C LEU A 311 21.78 6.43 -20.54
N ALA A 312 21.28 7.19 -19.56
CA ALA A 312 20.30 8.27 -19.80
C ALA A 312 20.88 9.43 -20.63
N VAL A 313 22.12 9.86 -20.33
CA VAL A 313 22.88 10.87 -21.09
C VAL A 313 23.13 10.40 -22.53
N GLU A 314 23.67 9.18 -22.69
CA GLU A 314 23.94 8.54 -23.99
C GLU A 314 22.65 8.42 -24.83
N MET A 315 21.53 7.99 -24.24
CA MET A 315 20.25 7.88 -24.94
C MET A 315 19.69 9.23 -25.39
N ARG A 316 19.76 10.29 -24.58
CA ARG A 316 19.28 11.63 -24.99
C ARG A 316 20.18 12.23 -26.07
N LEU A 317 21.49 12.07 -25.96
CA LEU A 317 22.43 12.56 -26.96
C LEU A 317 22.27 11.82 -28.30
N ALA A 318 22.08 10.50 -28.28
CA ALA A 318 21.75 9.73 -29.48
C ALA A 318 20.41 10.18 -30.14
N GLN A 319 19.40 10.54 -29.34
CA GLN A 319 18.16 11.12 -29.86
C GLN A 319 18.37 12.50 -30.51
N LEU A 320 19.24 13.35 -29.94
CA LEU A 320 19.60 14.64 -30.55
C LEU A 320 20.33 14.44 -31.88
N LEU A 321 21.28 13.50 -31.94
CA LEU A 321 22.01 13.16 -33.17
C LEU A 321 21.10 12.57 -34.25
N ALA A 322 20.12 11.74 -33.88
CA ALA A 322 19.10 11.26 -34.82
C ALA A 322 18.28 12.43 -35.40
N LYS A 323 17.79 13.34 -34.55
CA LYS A 323 17.07 14.56 -34.98
C LYS A 323 17.95 15.42 -35.91
N LYS A 324 19.25 15.62 -35.60
CA LYS A 324 20.24 16.32 -36.46
C LYS A 324 20.36 15.65 -37.83
N GLY A 325 20.41 14.31 -37.86
CA GLY A 325 20.45 13.52 -39.09
C GLY A 325 19.18 13.64 -39.94
N ASP A 326 17.99 13.77 -39.34
CA ASP A 326 16.73 13.95 -40.07
C ASP A 326 16.50 15.39 -40.54
N LEU A 327 16.91 16.38 -39.75
CA LEU A 327 16.89 17.80 -40.14
C LEU A 327 17.76 18.08 -41.36
N ALA A 328 18.89 17.39 -41.49
CA ALA A 328 19.77 17.45 -42.66
C ALA A 328 19.11 16.99 -43.97
N LYS A 329 17.94 16.33 -43.92
CA LYS A 329 17.20 15.79 -45.08
C LYS A 329 16.04 16.70 -45.54
N MET A 330 15.74 17.80 -44.86
CA MET A 330 14.48 18.56 -45.06
C MET A 330 14.61 19.85 -45.91
N PRO A 331 13.71 20.08 -46.89
CA PRO A 331 13.61 21.33 -47.64
C PRO A 331 12.63 22.36 -47.02
N VAL A 332 12.99 23.64 -47.10
CA VAL A 332 12.42 24.77 -46.34
C VAL A 332 11.15 25.40 -46.96
N TYR A 333 10.04 25.46 -46.19
CA TYR A 333 8.84 26.29 -46.47
C TYR A 333 8.14 26.75 -45.15
N THR A 334 7.22 27.73 -45.17
CA THR A 334 6.80 28.49 -43.95
C THR A 334 5.29 28.86 -43.85
N THR A 335 4.85 29.36 -42.68
CA THR A 335 3.56 30.06 -42.32
C THR A 335 2.51 29.36 -41.39
N ARG A 336 1.24 29.82 -41.37
CA ARG A 336 0.51 30.44 -40.20
C ARG A 336 -1.05 30.33 -40.32
N LEU A 337 -1.95 30.64 -39.36
CA LEU A 337 -2.07 30.62 -37.86
C LEU A 337 -3.56 31.05 -37.48
N VAL A 338 -3.89 31.23 -36.18
CA VAL A 338 -5.06 31.98 -35.58
C VAL A 338 -6.32 31.16 -35.11
N VAL A 339 -7.25 31.78 -34.34
CA VAL A 339 -7.99 31.28 -33.13
C VAL A 339 -9.47 31.84 -33.01
N GLU A 340 -10.23 31.53 -31.92
CA GLU A 340 -11.41 32.23 -31.29
C GLU A 340 -12.87 31.85 -31.72
N LEU A 341 -14.00 32.10 -30.99
CA LEU A 341 -14.43 32.24 -29.56
C LEU A 341 -16.01 32.27 -29.46
N GLY A 342 -16.64 32.12 -28.27
CA GLY A 342 -17.96 32.77 -27.96
C GLY A 342 -19.12 31.97 -27.26
N TYR A 343 -19.95 32.68 -26.47
CA TYR A 343 -21.23 32.29 -25.82
C TYR A 343 -22.26 33.45 -25.91
N PRO A 344 -23.59 33.26 -25.74
CA PRO A 344 -24.34 33.99 -24.68
C PRO A 344 -25.62 33.27 -24.11
N SER A 345 -26.47 33.99 -23.36
CA SER A 345 -27.60 33.50 -22.51
C SER A 345 -28.87 34.41 -22.56
N THR A 346 -30.05 33.93 -22.14
CA THR A 346 -31.30 34.72 -21.84
C THR A 346 -32.26 33.99 -20.85
N SER A 347 -33.31 34.66 -20.34
CA SER A 347 -34.14 34.23 -19.19
C SER A 347 -35.67 34.48 -19.33
N LYS A 348 -36.48 33.77 -18.50
CA LYS A 348 -37.90 34.05 -18.15
C LYS A 348 -38.35 33.15 -16.97
N GLU A 349 -39.33 33.57 -16.17
CA GLU A 349 -39.80 32.80 -14.98
C GLU A 349 -40.85 31.70 -15.33
N PRO A 350 -40.88 30.57 -14.58
CA PRO A 350 -41.75 29.42 -14.88
C PRO A 350 -43.00 29.28 -13.98
N VAL A 351 -43.86 28.31 -14.35
CA VAL A 351 -45.20 28.01 -13.78
C VAL A 351 -45.15 27.41 -12.35
N ASP A 352 -43.96 27.08 -11.83
CA ASP A 352 -43.75 26.17 -10.69
C ASP A 352 -43.95 26.78 -9.29
N ALA A 353 -44.85 27.75 -9.14
CA ALA A 353 -45.13 28.44 -7.86
C ALA A 353 -45.86 27.53 -6.83
N PRO A 354 -45.31 27.32 -5.61
CA PRO A 354 -45.81 26.34 -4.65
C PRO A 354 -46.90 26.88 -3.70
N ILE A 355 -48.00 26.14 -3.54
CA ILE A 355 -49.06 26.46 -2.58
C ILE A 355 -48.61 26.01 -1.17
N LYS A 356 -48.28 26.96 -0.28
CA LYS A 356 -47.65 26.68 1.02
C LYS A 356 -48.41 27.10 2.28
N LYS A 357 -49.58 27.76 2.20
CA LYS A 357 -50.29 28.22 3.41
C LYS A 357 -50.93 27.05 4.20
N PRO A 358 -50.82 27.02 5.55
CA PRO A 358 -51.55 26.09 6.41
C PRO A 358 -53.04 26.50 6.53
N VAL A 359 -53.83 25.68 7.23
CA VAL A 359 -55.29 25.79 7.27
C VAL A 359 -55.78 25.94 8.72
N SER A 360 -56.65 26.92 9.00
CA SER A 360 -57.04 27.28 10.38
C SER A 360 -58.36 26.65 10.85
N HIS A 361 -59.28 26.35 9.92
CA HIS A 361 -60.58 25.74 10.22
C HIS A 361 -60.92 24.60 9.27
N SER A 362 -61.74 23.65 9.74
CA SER A 362 -62.26 22.51 8.96
C SER A 362 -62.78 22.88 7.55
N SER A 363 -63.51 23.99 7.44
CA SER A 363 -64.15 24.48 6.22
C SER A 363 -63.17 24.91 5.12
N GLN A 364 -62.02 25.47 5.50
CA GLN A 364 -61.00 25.95 4.56
C GLN A 364 -60.30 24.79 3.82
N ILE A 365 -60.23 23.61 4.45
CA ILE A 365 -59.63 22.40 3.85
C ILE A 365 -60.29 22.05 2.52
N ILE A 366 -61.62 22.25 2.41
CA ILE A 366 -62.43 21.91 1.23
C ILE A 366 -61.98 22.71 -0.01
N VAL A 367 -61.59 23.97 0.17
CA VAL A 367 -61.12 24.86 -0.92
C VAL A 367 -59.72 24.47 -1.41
N VAL A 368 -58.83 24.12 -0.47
CA VAL A 368 -57.48 23.66 -0.80
C VAL A 368 -57.53 22.32 -1.54
N LEU A 369 -58.40 21.39 -1.12
CA LEU A 369 -58.60 20.11 -1.79
C LEU A 369 -59.07 20.27 -3.24
N LYS A 370 -60.07 21.12 -3.51
CA LYS A 370 -60.51 21.42 -4.90
C LYS A 370 -59.36 21.92 -5.77
N THR A 371 -58.58 22.89 -5.26
CA THR A 371 -57.44 23.48 -5.98
C THR A 371 -56.37 22.43 -6.33
N ILE A 372 -56.15 21.44 -5.44
CA ILE A 372 -55.22 20.33 -5.68
C ILE A 372 -55.79 19.35 -6.72
N GLU A 373 -57.09 19.03 -6.66
CA GLU A 373 -57.74 18.13 -7.63
C GLU A 373 -57.81 18.73 -9.05
N GLU A 374 -57.96 20.05 -9.17
CA GLU A 374 -57.87 20.77 -10.45
C GLU A 374 -56.45 20.76 -11.03
N ARG A 375 -55.41 21.01 -10.20
CA ARG A 375 -54.00 20.87 -10.64
C ARG A 375 -53.64 19.44 -11.04
N LEU A 376 -54.16 18.42 -10.34
CA LEU A 376 -53.95 17.01 -10.69
C LEU A 376 -54.61 16.61 -12.01
N LYS A 377 -55.78 17.18 -12.35
CA LYS A 377 -56.41 17.01 -13.67
C LYS A 377 -55.55 17.62 -14.78
N LEU A 378 -55.08 18.85 -14.61
CA LEU A 378 -54.21 19.52 -15.60
C LEU A 378 -52.89 18.75 -15.85
N LEU A 379 -52.32 18.15 -14.81
CA LEU A 379 -51.13 17.30 -14.91
C LEU A 379 -51.37 15.93 -15.59
N THR A 380 -52.63 15.48 -15.67
CA THR A 380 -52.98 14.19 -16.31
C THR A 380 -53.62 14.33 -17.68
N SER A 381 -54.11 15.53 -18.06
CA SER A 381 -54.78 15.76 -19.35
C SER A 381 -53.90 16.39 -20.43
N SER A 382 -52.63 16.71 -20.15
CA SER A 382 -51.81 17.57 -21.02
C SER A 382 -50.46 16.92 -21.41
N PRO A 383 -50.31 16.38 -22.64
CA PRO A 383 -49.05 15.79 -23.09
C PRO A 383 -47.97 16.89 -23.16
N SER A 384 -46.90 16.74 -22.38
CA SER A 384 -45.95 17.81 -22.13
C SER A 384 -44.52 17.28 -22.00
N GLN A 385 -43.55 18.02 -22.56
CA GLN A 385 -42.17 17.58 -22.79
C GLN A 385 -41.28 17.45 -21.53
N ARG A 386 -41.87 17.38 -20.33
CA ARG A 386 -41.10 17.21 -19.07
C ARG A 386 -40.79 15.73 -18.85
N PRO A 387 -39.61 15.37 -18.30
CA PRO A 387 -39.27 13.98 -18.03
C PRO A 387 -40.24 13.37 -17.01
N GLU A 388 -40.79 12.19 -17.32
CA GLU A 388 -41.90 11.57 -16.58
C GLU A 388 -41.70 11.54 -15.06
N PHE A 389 -40.48 11.26 -14.61
CA PHE A 389 -40.15 11.14 -13.19
C PHE A 389 -40.46 12.44 -12.40
N SER A 390 -40.23 13.60 -13.00
CA SER A 390 -40.54 14.90 -12.39
C SER A 390 -42.05 15.11 -12.24
N GLN A 391 -42.83 14.73 -13.25
CA GLN A 391 -44.30 14.81 -13.21
C GLN A 391 -44.88 13.79 -12.23
N LYS A 392 -44.41 12.54 -12.25
CA LYS A 392 -44.82 11.47 -11.32
C LYS A 392 -44.51 11.85 -9.87
N ALA A 393 -43.36 12.48 -9.60
CA ALA A 393 -43.03 13.00 -8.27
C ALA A 393 -43.98 14.14 -7.81
N GLN A 394 -44.24 15.14 -8.67
CA GLN A 394 -45.19 16.22 -8.36
C GLN A 394 -46.62 15.69 -8.18
N GLN A 395 -47.04 14.71 -8.98
CA GLN A 395 -48.34 14.06 -8.90
C GLN A 395 -48.51 13.28 -7.59
N MET A 396 -47.52 12.47 -7.19
CA MET A 396 -47.56 11.72 -5.93
C MET A 396 -47.60 12.64 -4.71
N GLU A 397 -46.83 13.73 -4.69
CA GLU A 397 -46.83 14.66 -3.55
C GLU A 397 -48.16 15.43 -3.44
N LEU A 398 -48.76 15.85 -4.57
CA LEU A 398 -50.11 16.45 -4.58
C LEU A 398 -51.19 15.45 -4.15
N GLN A 399 -51.09 14.17 -4.55
CA GLN A 399 -52.00 13.11 -4.11
C GLN A 399 -51.86 12.85 -2.60
N ARG A 400 -50.63 12.71 -2.09
CA ARG A 400 -50.33 12.52 -0.66
C ARG A 400 -50.84 13.67 0.21
N ARG A 401 -50.70 14.92 -0.26
CA ARG A 401 -51.26 16.07 0.45
C ARG A 401 -52.78 16.10 0.42
N SER A 402 -53.41 15.63 -0.67
CA SER A 402 -54.87 15.45 -0.75
C SER A 402 -55.40 14.38 0.21
N THR A 403 -54.74 13.22 0.33
CA THR A 403 -55.14 12.18 1.30
C THR A 403 -55.03 12.65 2.73
N ASN A 404 -53.92 13.30 3.10
CA ASN A 404 -53.67 13.77 4.46
C ASN A 404 -54.69 14.84 4.91
N LEU A 405 -55.04 15.76 4.02
CA LEU A 405 -56.07 16.78 4.27
C LEU A 405 -57.48 16.16 4.40
N LYS A 406 -57.78 15.07 3.69
CA LYS A 406 -59.06 14.35 3.80
C LYS A 406 -59.18 13.58 5.12
N THR A 407 -58.10 12.98 5.63
CA THR A 407 -58.09 12.32 6.95
C THR A 407 -58.10 13.29 8.12
N LEU A 408 -57.52 14.48 7.95
CA LEU A 408 -57.45 15.52 8.97
C LEU A 408 -58.82 16.13 9.32
N ARG A 409 -59.63 16.45 8.29
CA ARG A 409 -60.84 17.26 8.42
C ARG A 409 -61.79 16.86 9.58
N PRO A 410 -62.23 15.59 9.74
CA PRO A 410 -63.19 15.24 10.79
C PRO A 410 -62.64 15.43 12.22
N VAL A 411 -61.31 15.40 12.40
CA VAL A 411 -60.69 15.62 13.73
C VAL A 411 -60.78 17.10 14.14
N MET A 412 -60.69 18.03 13.18
CA MET A 412 -60.91 19.45 13.43
C MET A 412 -62.40 19.73 13.72
N GLU A 413 -63.32 19.07 13.01
CA GLU A 413 -64.77 19.25 13.22
C GLU A 413 -65.24 18.78 14.62
N ASP A 414 -64.63 17.73 15.20
CA ASP A 414 -64.90 17.30 16.59
C ASP A 414 -64.32 18.29 17.64
N ILE A 415 -63.11 18.80 17.42
CA ILE A 415 -62.49 19.82 18.29
C ILE A 415 -63.32 21.11 18.30
N GLU A 416 -63.73 21.58 17.12
CA GLU A 416 -64.57 22.76 16.93
C GLU A 416 -65.91 22.63 17.69
N GLN A 417 -66.55 21.45 17.64
CA GLN A 417 -67.78 21.17 18.38
C GLN A 417 -67.59 21.10 19.91
N ARG A 418 -66.51 20.49 20.40
CA ARG A 418 -66.23 20.40 21.85
C ARG A 418 -65.97 21.75 22.49
N VAL A 419 -65.14 22.59 21.84
CA VAL A 419 -64.87 23.96 22.31
C VAL A 419 -66.17 24.75 22.43
N GLU A 420 -67.09 24.59 21.47
CA GLU A 420 -68.38 25.29 21.48
C GLU A 420 -69.39 24.73 22.49
N ALA A 421 -69.35 23.42 22.79
CA ALA A 421 -70.13 22.82 23.87
C ALA A 421 -69.65 23.30 25.26
N ILE A 422 -68.33 23.38 25.47
CA ILE A 422 -67.73 23.81 26.73
C ILE A 422 -68.07 25.28 27.06
N LYS A 423 -68.20 26.16 26.06
CA LYS A 423 -68.68 27.56 26.23
C LYS A 423 -70.12 27.67 26.73
N ARG A 424 -70.94 26.62 26.59
CA ARG A 424 -72.39 26.62 26.86
C ARG A 424 -72.77 25.85 28.13
N SER A 425 -71.80 25.24 28.81
CA SER A 425 -72.01 24.61 30.11
C SER A 425 -71.74 25.58 31.26
N GLU A 426 -72.44 25.40 32.38
CA GLU A 426 -72.21 26.13 33.64
C GLU A 426 -71.80 25.22 34.82
N THR A 427 -71.69 23.91 34.60
CA THR A 427 -71.39 22.91 35.64
C THR A 427 -69.94 22.99 36.19
N PRO A 428 -69.66 22.50 37.41
CA PRO A 428 -68.33 22.66 38.03
C PRO A 428 -67.18 21.91 37.30
N ASP A 429 -67.45 20.78 36.64
CA ASP A 429 -66.42 19.93 36.02
C ASP A 429 -65.81 20.48 34.71
N ILE A 430 -66.22 21.68 34.28
CA ILE A 430 -65.73 22.34 33.06
C ILE A 430 -64.19 22.38 32.97
N LYS A 431 -63.47 22.47 34.11
CA LYS A 431 -62.00 22.45 34.11
C LYS A 431 -61.41 21.15 33.56
N GLU A 432 -62.04 20.00 33.79
CA GLU A 432 -61.52 18.73 33.28
C GLU A 432 -61.76 18.59 31.76
N GLU A 433 -62.91 19.03 31.26
CA GLU A 433 -63.19 19.02 29.81
C GLU A 433 -62.42 20.08 29.03
N ILE A 434 -62.12 21.25 29.63
CA ILE A 434 -61.12 22.18 29.10
C ILE A 434 -59.76 21.48 28.99
N ALA A 435 -59.30 20.78 30.03
CA ALA A 435 -58.03 20.08 30.02
C ALA A 435 -57.97 18.92 28.99
N LYS A 436 -59.03 18.12 28.86
CA LYS A 436 -59.16 17.06 27.83
C LYS A 436 -59.15 17.64 26.43
N THR A 437 -59.93 18.70 26.17
CA THR A 437 -60.00 19.35 24.85
C THR A 437 -58.67 20.02 24.50
N ARG A 438 -58.00 20.68 25.46
CA ARG A 438 -56.65 21.25 25.26
C ARG A 438 -55.63 20.17 24.90
N ARG A 439 -55.70 18.97 25.51
CA ARG A 439 -54.86 17.81 25.13
C ARG A 439 -55.08 17.37 23.68
N LEU A 440 -56.32 17.31 23.20
CA LEU A 440 -56.62 17.00 21.79
C LEU A 440 -56.06 18.06 20.84
N VAL A 441 -56.18 19.35 21.18
CA VAL A 441 -55.63 20.46 20.40
C VAL A 441 -54.09 20.42 20.34
N TYR A 442 -53.40 20.06 21.43
CA TYR A 442 -51.96 19.85 21.41
C TYR A 442 -51.55 18.59 20.63
N ALA A 443 -52.32 17.49 20.74
CA ALA A 443 -52.06 16.26 19.98
C ALA A 443 -52.21 16.47 18.46
N LEU A 444 -53.14 17.32 18.03
CA LEU A 444 -53.26 17.73 16.63
C LEU A 444 -52.04 18.55 16.17
N ALA A 445 -51.60 19.50 16.99
CA ALA A 445 -50.48 20.39 16.69
C ALA A 445 -49.11 19.68 16.66
N GLY A 446 -48.90 18.68 17.52
CA GLY A 446 -47.69 17.86 17.58
C GLY A 446 -47.76 16.56 16.75
N GLY A 447 -48.89 16.30 16.10
CA GLY A 447 -49.13 15.08 15.32
C GLY A 447 -48.57 15.15 13.89
N PRO A 448 -48.68 14.06 13.11
CA PRO A 448 -48.12 13.94 11.75
C PRO A 448 -48.77 14.85 10.70
N PHE A 449 -49.72 15.71 11.10
CA PHE A 449 -50.38 16.70 10.25
C PHE A 449 -50.17 18.15 10.74
N GLY A 450 -49.37 18.39 11.78
CA GLY A 450 -49.22 19.70 12.42
C GLY A 450 -48.80 20.83 11.47
N GLU A 451 -47.93 20.54 10.49
CA GLU A 451 -47.50 21.52 9.47
C GLU A 451 -48.62 21.98 8.51
N LEU A 452 -49.76 21.27 8.49
CA LEU A 452 -50.91 21.62 7.66
C LEU A 452 -51.95 22.49 8.41
N VAL A 453 -51.82 22.68 9.72
CA VAL A 453 -52.89 23.22 10.57
C VAL A 453 -52.42 24.33 11.51
N ASP A 454 -53.14 25.46 11.50
CA ASP A 454 -53.02 26.42 12.59
C ASP A 454 -53.96 26.05 13.75
N THR A 455 -53.41 25.96 14.95
CA THR A 455 -54.11 25.59 16.19
C THR A 455 -54.06 26.69 17.26
N SER A 456 -53.51 27.87 16.92
CA SER A 456 -53.31 28.99 17.85
C SER A 456 -54.62 29.50 18.45
N GLU A 457 -55.66 29.64 17.63
CA GLU A 457 -56.94 30.20 18.04
C GLU A 457 -57.71 29.29 19.02
N TYR A 458 -57.70 27.97 18.80
CA TYR A 458 -58.34 27.00 19.72
C TYR A 458 -57.65 26.94 21.09
N LYS A 459 -56.32 27.14 21.14
CA LYS A 459 -55.56 27.24 22.40
C LYS A 459 -56.00 28.49 23.17
N LYS A 460 -55.94 29.65 22.51
CA LYS A 460 -56.34 30.94 23.11
C LYS A 460 -57.76 30.93 23.69
N GLN A 461 -58.73 30.35 22.97
CA GLN A 461 -60.12 30.27 23.46
C GLN A 461 -60.25 29.42 24.74
N LEU A 462 -59.44 28.38 24.92
CA LEU A 462 -59.44 27.55 26.15
C LEU A 462 -58.70 28.26 27.30
N ASP A 463 -57.62 28.98 26.99
CA ASP A 463 -56.81 29.73 27.97
C ASP A 463 -57.60 30.91 28.56
N ASP A 464 -58.30 31.68 27.72
CA ASP A 464 -59.19 32.79 28.12
C ASP A 464 -60.38 32.34 28.99
N MET A 465 -60.76 31.06 28.95
CA MET A 465 -61.83 30.49 29.78
C MET A 465 -61.33 30.02 31.15
N GLU A 466 -60.13 29.45 31.22
CA GLU A 466 -59.52 28.99 32.48
C GLU A 466 -59.15 30.17 33.40
N ALA A 467 -58.69 31.28 32.82
CA ALA A 467 -58.27 32.48 33.55
C ALA A 467 -59.40 33.19 34.34
N ARG A 468 -60.68 32.95 34.01
CA ARG A 468 -61.83 33.67 34.59
C ARG A 468 -62.31 33.17 35.96
N LYS A 469 -61.69 32.14 36.54
CA LYS A 469 -62.15 31.49 37.80
C LYS A 469 -61.00 31.23 38.80
N THR A 470 -60.22 32.26 39.15
CA THR A 470 -59.28 32.29 40.29
C THR A 470 -59.36 33.64 41.03
N VAL A 471 -59.25 33.61 42.37
CA VAL A 471 -59.46 34.78 43.26
C VAL A 471 -58.13 35.28 43.82
N ARG A 472 -57.96 36.60 43.93
CA ARG A 472 -56.74 37.29 44.40
C ARG A 472 -56.89 37.86 45.81
N VAL A 473 -55.77 37.97 46.53
CA VAL A 473 -55.58 38.97 47.59
C VAL A 473 -55.23 40.29 46.92
N GLN A 474 -55.79 41.42 47.37
CA GLN A 474 -55.64 42.71 46.68
C GLN A 474 -54.55 43.59 47.31
N LEU A 475 -53.46 43.83 46.58
CA LEU A 475 -52.58 44.99 46.76
C LEU A 475 -53.26 46.26 46.18
N SER A 476 -52.85 47.46 46.60
CA SER A 476 -53.51 48.69 46.13
C SER A 476 -53.12 49.04 44.68
N PRO A 477 -54.07 49.51 43.83
CA PRO A 477 -53.82 49.70 42.40
C PRO A 477 -52.65 50.64 42.08
N GLU A 478 -52.49 51.72 42.84
CA GLU A 478 -51.39 52.68 42.64
C GLU A 478 -50.02 52.10 42.99
N TYR A 479 -49.95 51.23 44.01
CA TYR A 479 -48.71 50.61 44.43
C TYR A 479 -48.30 49.50 43.46
N ILE A 480 -49.26 48.66 43.03
CA ILE A 480 -49.07 47.72 41.92
C ILE A 480 -48.54 48.48 40.69
N SER A 481 -49.21 49.56 40.28
CA SER A 481 -48.82 50.33 39.08
C SER A 481 -47.40 50.90 39.18
N LYS A 482 -46.98 51.41 40.34
CA LYS A 482 -45.62 51.95 40.53
C LYS A 482 -44.55 50.86 40.41
N ILE A 483 -44.77 49.67 40.99
CA ILE A 483 -43.79 48.58 40.90
C ILE A 483 -43.84 47.90 39.52
N VAL A 484 -45.00 47.81 38.87
CA VAL A 484 -45.11 47.35 37.47
C VAL A 484 -44.38 48.28 36.50
N ILE A 485 -44.42 49.61 36.72
CA ILE A 485 -43.62 50.55 35.95
C ILE A 485 -42.11 50.33 36.19
N ARG A 486 -41.66 50.26 37.46
CA ARG A 486 -40.24 49.97 37.78
C ARG A 486 -39.76 48.66 37.16
N LEU A 487 -40.58 47.61 37.25
CA LEU A 487 -40.32 46.29 36.68
C LEU A 487 -40.20 46.34 35.15
N ARG A 488 -41.09 47.08 34.46
CA ARG A 488 -40.96 47.34 33.01
C ARG A 488 -39.67 48.09 32.69
N THR A 489 -39.39 49.20 33.37
CA THR A 489 -38.15 49.98 33.16
C THR A 489 -36.86 49.19 33.43
N ALA A 490 -36.89 48.19 34.31
CA ALA A 490 -35.77 47.27 34.51
C ALA A 490 -35.65 46.23 33.36
N ILE A 491 -36.76 45.63 32.93
CA ILE A 491 -36.77 44.68 31.80
C ILE A 491 -36.39 45.36 30.48
N ASP A 492 -36.93 46.56 30.23
CA ASP A 492 -36.71 47.37 29.02
C ASP A 492 -35.34 48.10 29.02
N ARG A 493 -34.52 47.93 30.07
CA ARG A 493 -33.15 48.45 30.14
C ARG A 493 -32.28 47.80 29.06
N HIS A 494 -31.37 48.57 28.46
CA HIS A 494 -30.31 48.04 27.61
C HIS A 494 -28.99 48.03 28.38
N GLU A 495 -28.52 46.84 28.76
CA GLU A 495 -27.27 46.66 29.47
C GLU A 495 -26.05 46.89 28.56
N THR A 496 -24.98 47.41 29.14
CA THR A 496 -23.68 47.66 28.50
C THR A 496 -22.54 46.91 29.19
N SER A 497 -22.72 46.53 30.47
CA SER A 497 -21.79 45.69 31.22
C SER A 497 -22.47 44.47 31.87
N GLU A 498 -21.67 43.43 32.15
CA GLU A 498 -22.12 42.21 32.82
C GLU A 498 -22.64 42.48 34.25
N ARG A 499 -22.16 43.57 34.87
CA ARG A 499 -22.64 44.07 36.16
C ARG A 499 -24.04 44.69 36.07
N GLU A 500 -24.36 45.41 35.00
CA GLU A 500 -25.72 45.93 34.77
C GLU A 500 -26.74 44.80 34.56
N VAL A 501 -26.31 43.65 34.03
CA VAL A 501 -27.14 42.44 33.93
C VAL A 501 -27.46 41.88 35.32
N GLU A 502 -26.46 41.76 36.20
CA GLU A 502 -26.64 41.29 37.59
C GLU A 502 -27.49 42.28 38.43
N GLU A 503 -27.26 43.58 38.29
CA GLU A 503 -28.05 44.62 38.96
C GLU A 503 -29.51 44.64 38.44
N THR A 504 -29.75 44.26 37.19
CA THR A 504 -31.10 44.16 36.59
C THR A 504 -31.82 42.87 36.96
N GLU A 505 -31.15 41.71 36.95
CA GLU A 505 -31.71 40.46 37.49
C GLU A 505 -32.20 40.67 38.93
N ARG A 506 -31.36 41.29 39.77
CA ARG A 506 -31.69 41.60 41.15
C ARG A 506 -32.89 42.54 41.28
N GLU A 507 -32.90 43.66 40.53
CA GLU A 507 -34.01 44.61 40.57
C GLU A 507 -35.34 44.00 40.11
N VAL A 508 -35.29 43.10 39.11
CA VAL A 508 -36.46 42.36 38.65
C VAL A 508 -36.94 41.34 39.69
N GLU A 509 -36.04 40.57 40.30
CA GLU A 509 -36.41 39.61 41.37
C GLU A 509 -37.00 40.31 42.60
N GLU A 510 -36.43 41.44 43.03
CA GLU A 510 -36.98 42.29 44.09
C GLU A 510 -38.41 42.79 43.73
N CYS A 511 -38.66 43.21 42.49
CA CYS A 511 -39.99 43.66 42.07
C CYS A 511 -41.01 42.51 41.91
N LEU A 512 -40.57 41.34 41.43
CA LEU A 512 -41.43 40.15 41.30
C LEU A 512 -41.83 39.58 42.65
N ALA A 513 -40.94 39.60 43.64
CA ALA A 513 -41.21 39.16 45.00
C ALA A 513 -42.32 39.99 45.70
N ILE A 514 -42.42 41.29 45.36
CA ILE A 514 -43.45 42.19 45.93
C ILE A 514 -44.79 42.06 45.19
N LEU A 515 -44.78 41.84 43.86
CA LEU A 515 -46.00 41.78 43.04
C LEU A 515 -46.65 40.39 42.96
N GLY A 516 -45.89 39.31 43.10
CA GLY A 516 -46.39 37.93 43.08
C GLY A 516 -47.38 37.63 41.93
N PRO A 517 -48.66 37.32 42.20
CA PRO A 517 -49.66 37.00 41.17
C PRO A 517 -50.16 38.23 40.38
N ASP A 518 -49.96 39.46 40.88
CA ASP A 518 -50.48 40.70 40.28
C ASP A 518 -49.64 41.22 39.11
N VAL A 519 -48.44 40.67 38.86
CA VAL A 519 -47.61 41.01 37.70
C VAL A 519 -48.38 40.74 36.39
N PRO A 520 -48.48 41.69 35.44
CA PRO A 520 -49.13 41.45 34.15
C PRO A 520 -48.40 40.39 33.33
N GLU A 521 -49.13 39.51 32.63
CA GLU A 521 -48.52 38.42 31.85
C GLU A 521 -47.56 38.92 30.77
N GLU A 522 -47.85 40.06 30.12
CA GLU A 522 -46.95 40.74 29.18
C GLU A 522 -45.52 40.92 29.75
N VAL A 523 -45.46 41.29 31.03
CA VAL A 523 -44.22 41.57 31.76
C VAL A 523 -43.54 40.26 32.19
N LYS A 524 -44.34 39.24 32.57
CA LYS A 524 -43.81 37.88 32.80
C LYS A 524 -43.28 37.24 31.52
N THR A 525 -43.86 37.53 30.35
CA THR A 525 -43.35 37.04 29.06
C THR A 525 -42.08 37.77 28.65
N ALA A 526 -42.05 39.11 28.73
CA ALA A 526 -40.84 39.90 28.45
C ALA A 526 -39.66 39.49 29.35
N TRP A 527 -39.92 39.29 30.66
CA TRP A 527 -38.88 38.80 31.57
C TRP A 527 -38.38 37.39 31.25
N ARG A 528 -39.28 36.45 30.91
CA ARG A 528 -38.88 35.09 30.53
C ARG A 528 -37.92 35.11 29.33
N VAL A 529 -38.26 35.85 28.26
CA VAL A 529 -37.39 35.98 27.08
C VAL A 529 -36.04 36.59 27.47
N LYS A 530 -36.02 37.72 28.18
CA LYS A 530 -34.75 38.37 28.56
C LYS A 530 -33.88 37.52 29.50
N ARG A 531 -34.49 36.76 30.41
CA ARG A 531 -33.80 35.81 31.29
C ARG A 531 -33.22 34.62 30.53
N ASP A 532 -33.95 34.08 29.55
CA ASP A 532 -33.48 32.98 28.71
C ASP A 532 -32.32 33.43 27.78
N ASP A 533 -32.36 34.68 27.32
CA ASP A 533 -31.23 35.35 26.62
C ASP A 533 -30.01 35.50 27.53
N ILE A 534 -30.16 36.03 28.74
CA ILE A 534 -29.07 36.18 29.74
C ILE A 534 -28.43 34.82 30.07
N PHE A 535 -29.24 33.78 30.28
CA PHE A 535 -28.75 32.43 30.52
C PHE A 535 -27.97 31.88 29.32
N THR A 536 -28.50 32.08 28.12
CA THR A 536 -27.85 31.65 26.86
C THR A 536 -26.53 32.37 26.64
N PHE A 537 -26.47 33.69 26.88
CA PHE A 537 -25.24 34.50 26.81
C PHE A 537 -24.17 33.99 27.77
N ARG A 538 -24.49 33.82 29.07
CA ARG A 538 -23.53 33.33 30.08
C ARG A 538 -23.02 31.92 29.74
N ARG A 539 -23.91 31.04 29.26
CA ARG A 539 -23.55 29.69 28.82
C ARG A 539 -22.56 29.70 27.64
N VAL A 540 -22.83 30.49 26.59
CA VAL A 540 -21.92 30.56 25.44
C VAL A 540 -20.56 31.17 25.84
N LYS A 541 -20.55 32.20 26.71
CA LYS A 541 -19.32 32.77 27.27
C LYS A 541 -18.48 31.71 27.99
N GLN A 542 -19.07 30.94 28.90
CA GLN A 542 -18.36 29.89 29.63
C GLN A 542 -17.77 28.83 28.68
N GLN A 543 -18.56 28.34 27.72
CA GLN A 543 -18.10 27.31 26.78
C GLN A 543 -16.95 27.83 25.88
N LEU A 544 -16.97 29.11 25.48
CA LEU A 544 -15.83 29.74 24.79
C LEU A 544 -14.59 29.87 25.69
N GLU A 545 -14.76 30.18 26.98
CA GLU A 545 -13.65 30.29 27.94
C GLU A 545 -13.00 28.92 28.23
N GLU A 546 -13.76 27.83 28.22
CA GLU A 546 -13.24 26.46 28.30
C GLU A 546 -12.49 26.03 27.02
N ILE A 547 -12.95 26.50 25.85
CA ILE A 547 -12.34 26.29 24.52
C ILE A 547 -11.05 27.11 24.33
N GLU A 548 -10.96 28.30 24.91
CA GLU A 548 -9.76 29.15 24.90
C GLU A 548 -8.73 28.70 25.94
N ALA A 549 -9.17 28.24 27.11
CA ALA A 549 -8.31 27.64 28.14
C ALA A 549 -7.77 26.24 27.79
N GLY A 550 -8.06 25.73 26.59
CA GLY A 550 -7.60 24.42 26.11
C GLY A 550 -8.20 23.21 26.83
N LYS A 551 -9.27 23.40 27.61
CA LYS A 551 -9.95 22.31 28.35
C LYS A 551 -10.86 21.48 27.44
N ALA A 552 -11.31 22.05 26.32
CA ALA A 552 -12.12 21.40 25.30
C ALA A 552 -11.52 21.60 23.90
N SER A 553 -11.62 20.58 23.06
CA SER A 553 -11.25 20.62 21.63
C SER A 553 -12.53 20.61 20.79
N PRO A 554 -13.09 21.77 20.40
CA PRO A 554 -14.43 21.84 19.82
C PRO A 554 -14.45 21.49 18.33
N SER A 555 -15.53 20.84 17.91
CA SER A 555 -15.88 20.64 16.50
C SER A 555 -16.42 21.93 15.86
N LEU A 556 -16.33 22.04 14.52
CA LEU A 556 -16.97 23.13 13.77
C LEU A 556 -18.49 23.16 13.97
N ARG A 557 -19.11 22.00 14.24
CA ARG A 557 -20.54 21.85 14.55
C ARG A 557 -20.92 22.48 15.88
N GLU A 558 -20.10 22.31 16.92
CA GLU A 558 -20.33 22.94 18.23
C GLU A 558 -20.14 24.46 18.14
N LEU A 559 -19.08 24.92 17.48
CA LEU A 559 -18.86 26.36 17.25
C LEU A 559 -20.00 26.99 16.43
N HIS A 560 -20.51 26.29 15.41
CA HIS A 560 -21.70 26.72 14.68
C HIS A 560 -22.96 26.75 15.56
N HIS A 561 -23.13 25.78 16.46
CA HIS A 561 -24.25 25.78 17.40
C HIS A 561 -24.18 26.97 18.38
N LEU A 562 -22.99 27.27 18.94
CA LEU A 562 -22.77 28.47 19.76
C LEU A 562 -23.08 29.76 18.98
N GLY A 563 -22.72 29.83 17.70
CA GLY A 563 -23.07 30.96 16.83
C GLY A 563 -24.58 31.10 16.60
N VAL A 564 -25.29 29.99 16.37
CA VAL A 564 -26.75 29.98 16.28
C VAL A 564 -27.41 30.43 17.59
N LEU A 565 -26.82 30.09 18.75
CA LEU A 565 -27.31 30.55 20.06
C LEU A 565 -27.09 32.05 20.27
N LEU A 566 -25.93 32.62 19.89
CA LEU A 566 -25.70 34.07 19.94
C LEU A 566 -26.63 34.84 18.99
N SER A 567 -26.88 34.32 17.79
CA SER A 567 -27.74 34.96 16.77
C SER A 567 -29.24 34.97 17.10
N ARG A 568 -29.63 34.51 18.30
CA ARG A 568 -31.01 34.46 18.80
C ARG A 568 -31.24 35.34 20.04
N LEU A 569 -30.23 36.10 20.46
CA LEU A 569 -30.32 37.01 21.59
C LEU A 569 -31.04 38.30 21.16
N ASP A 570 -32.37 38.25 21.13
CA ASP A 570 -33.22 39.32 20.60
C ASP A 570 -33.37 40.51 21.57
N THR A 571 -33.22 40.30 22.88
CA THR A 571 -33.41 41.35 23.91
C THR A 571 -32.13 41.99 24.43
N LEU A 572 -30.97 41.34 24.20
CA LEU A 572 -29.65 41.82 24.61
C LEU A 572 -28.88 42.36 23.38
N PRO A 573 -28.86 43.69 23.13
CA PRO A 573 -28.19 44.25 21.95
C PRO A 573 -26.68 43.95 21.97
N LEU A 574 -26.27 43.00 21.10
CA LEU A 574 -24.88 42.52 20.96
C LEU A 574 -23.85 43.63 20.74
N SER A 575 -24.29 44.80 20.24
CA SER A 575 -23.50 46.01 19.98
C SER A 575 -23.11 46.84 21.21
N SER A 576 -23.81 46.73 22.35
CA SER A 576 -23.48 47.48 23.58
C SER A 576 -22.74 46.66 24.64
N LEU A 577 -22.89 45.33 24.59
CA LEU A 577 -22.30 44.37 25.52
C LEU A 577 -20.93 43.87 25.06
N PRO A 578 -20.24 43.04 25.87
CA PRO A 578 -19.18 42.15 25.40
C PRO A 578 -19.63 41.16 24.31
N GLY A 579 -20.89 41.16 23.86
CA GLY A 579 -21.44 40.32 22.79
C GLY A 579 -20.60 40.37 21.51
N ALA A 580 -20.35 41.57 20.96
CA ALA A 580 -19.46 41.74 19.80
C ALA A 580 -18.03 41.19 20.02
N ARG A 581 -17.54 41.13 21.28
CA ARG A 581 -16.27 40.47 21.62
C ARG A 581 -16.41 38.94 21.66
N LEU A 582 -17.55 38.40 22.10
CA LEU A 582 -17.85 36.96 22.04
C LEU A 582 -18.04 36.46 20.61
N GLU A 583 -18.68 37.24 19.74
CA GLU A 583 -18.73 36.95 18.30
C GLU A 583 -17.34 36.93 17.67
N ALA A 584 -16.49 37.91 18.00
CA ALA A 584 -15.09 37.94 17.54
C ALA A 584 -14.26 36.75 18.09
N ARG A 585 -14.44 36.37 19.36
CA ARG A 585 -13.81 35.19 20.00
C ARG A 585 -14.28 33.88 19.38
N LEU A 586 -15.57 33.76 19.09
CA LEU A 586 -16.15 32.62 18.39
C LEU A 586 -15.65 32.53 16.95
N ALA A 587 -15.59 33.64 16.23
CA ALA A 587 -15.04 33.70 14.88
C ALA A 587 -13.55 33.31 14.85
N ALA A 588 -12.73 33.84 15.77
CA ALA A 588 -11.33 33.46 15.91
C ALA A 588 -11.15 31.97 16.29
N SER A 589 -12.01 31.44 17.18
CA SER A 589 -12.01 30.02 17.54
C SER A 589 -12.44 29.12 16.37
N LYS A 590 -13.42 29.55 15.57
CA LYS A 590 -13.82 28.87 14.34
C LYS A 590 -12.69 28.89 13.31
N GLU A 591 -12.06 30.04 13.09
CA GLU A 591 -10.93 30.19 12.17
C GLU A 591 -9.70 29.36 12.62
N ARG A 592 -9.50 29.19 13.93
CA ARG A 592 -8.49 28.28 14.51
C ARG A 592 -8.77 26.82 14.12
N VAL A 593 -10.00 26.35 14.31
CA VAL A 593 -10.39 24.97 13.96
C VAL A 593 -10.43 24.75 12.45
N GLU A 594 -10.89 25.72 11.65
CA GLU A 594 -10.85 25.62 10.18
C GLU A 594 -9.41 25.50 9.67
N ARG A 595 -8.46 26.28 10.19
CA ARG A 595 -7.02 26.12 9.87
C ARG A 595 -6.46 24.76 10.28
N GLU A 596 -6.90 24.20 11.40
CA GLU A 596 -6.45 22.87 11.84
C GLU A 596 -7.02 21.76 10.95
N THR A 597 -8.30 21.83 10.60
CA THR A 597 -8.92 20.91 9.64
C THR A 597 -8.34 21.06 8.23
N GLU A 598 -7.96 22.27 7.80
CA GLU A 598 -7.27 22.48 6.51
C GLU A 598 -5.88 21.83 6.50
N ARG A 599 -5.14 21.85 7.62
CA ARG A 599 -3.87 21.12 7.77
C ARG A 599 -4.09 19.60 7.72
N LYS A 600 -5.11 19.08 8.42
CA LYS A 600 -5.47 17.66 8.38
C LYS A 600 -5.89 17.22 6.97
N LEU A 601 -6.69 18.02 6.25
CA LEU A 601 -7.04 17.77 4.85
C LEU A 601 -5.80 17.74 3.95
N LYS A 602 -4.85 18.68 4.11
CA LYS A 602 -3.57 18.66 3.39
C LYS A 602 -2.72 17.42 3.72
N GLN A 603 -2.70 16.97 4.98
CA GLN A 603 -2.01 15.73 5.36
C GLN A 603 -2.65 14.49 4.68
N LEU A 604 -3.98 14.37 4.70
CA LEU A 604 -4.70 13.29 4.03
C LEU A 604 -4.53 13.34 2.49
N GLU A 605 -4.47 14.52 1.89
CA GLU A 605 -4.16 14.71 0.46
C GLU A 605 -2.78 14.15 0.08
N MET A 606 -1.82 14.14 1.02
CA MET A 606 -0.48 13.57 0.85
C MET A 606 -0.40 12.06 1.09
N ALA A 607 -1.46 11.37 1.53
CA ALA A 607 -1.46 9.94 1.87
C ALA A 607 -0.87 9.03 0.75
N GLY A 608 -0.06 8.04 1.16
CA GLY A 608 0.51 7.00 0.30
C GLY A 608 -0.42 5.79 0.14
N GLU A 609 -0.06 4.84 -0.73
CA GLU A 609 -0.91 3.70 -1.16
C GLU A 609 -1.62 2.96 -0.01
N GLU A 610 -0.88 2.57 1.04
CA GLU A 610 -1.40 1.88 2.22
C GLU A 610 -2.43 2.72 3.02
N GLU A 611 -2.32 4.06 2.95
CA GLU A 611 -3.12 5.00 3.73
C GLU A 611 -4.31 5.59 2.94
N VAL A 612 -4.28 5.62 1.60
CA VAL A 612 -5.30 6.31 0.78
C VAL A 612 -6.71 5.82 1.08
N THR A 613 -6.89 4.51 1.25
CA THR A 613 -8.20 3.90 1.56
C THR A 613 -8.73 4.38 2.91
N ALA A 614 -7.91 4.34 3.96
CA ALA A 614 -8.28 4.82 5.29
C ALA A 614 -8.52 6.34 5.30
N ALA A 615 -7.67 7.11 4.61
CA ALA A 615 -7.84 8.56 4.45
C ALA A 615 -9.16 8.92 3.77
N ARG A 616 -9.60 8.13 2.78
CA ARG A 616 -10.89 8.29 2.10
C ARG A 616 -12.08 7.91 2.97
N GLU A 617 -11.97 6.81 3.73
CA GLU A 617 -13.00 6.39 4.68
C GLU A 617 -13.23 7.44 5.77
N LEU A 618 -12.16 7.95 6.38
CA LEU A 618 -12.21 9.05 7.36
C LEU A 618 -12.91 10.31 6.81
N LEU A 619 -12.80 10.60 5.51
CA LEU A 619 -13.46 11.75 4.87
C LEU A 619 -14.89 11.48 4.37
N THR A 620 -15.35 10.23 4.39
CA THR A 620 -16.70 9.82 3.94
C THR A 620 -17.64 9.44 5.08
N GLN A 621 -17.13 9.04 6.24
CA GLN A 621 -17.94 8.60 7.40
C GLN A 621 -18.74 9.72 8.10
N SER A 622 -18.46 11.01 7.81
CA SER A 622 -18.91 12.15 8.63
C SER A 622 -19.80 13.23 7.96
N PRO A 623 -20.92 12.89 7.26
CA PRO A 623 -21.83 13.91 6.72
C PRO A 623 -22.46 14.80 7.81
N SER A 624 -22.60 14.29 9.04
CA SER A 624 -23.12 15.02 10.20
C SER A 624 -22.14 15.96 10.90
N GLU A 625 -20.85 15.93 10.54
CA GLU A 625 -19.82 16.85 11.07
C GLU A 625 -19.59 18.06 10.16
N CYS A 626 -20.16 18.04 8.95
CA CYS A 626 -20.06 19.11 7.94
C CYS A 626 -20.77 20.43 8.33
N LEU A 627 -21.50 20.43 9.45
CA LEU A 627 -22.23 21.58 9.95
C LEU A 627 -21.25 22.63 10.48
N GLY A 628 -21.30 23.83 9.90
CA GLY A 628 -20.42 24.94 10.27
C GLY A 628 -19.27 25.20 9.31
N GLU A 629 -18.85 24.22 8.48
CA GLU A 629 -17.75 24.40 7.53
C GLU A 629 -17.97 25.59 6.57
N SER A 630 -16.95 26.44 6.42
CA SER A 630 -16.88 27.41 5.33
C SER A 630 -16.94 26.73 3.95
N ALA A 631 -17.41 27.47 2.95
CA ALA A 631 -17.49 26.97 1.57
C ALA A 631 -16.11 26.57 1.01
N ALA A 632 -15.05 27.29 1.38
CA ALA A 632 -13.68 26.99 0.99
C ALA A 632 -13.18 25.66 1.58
N LEU A 633 -13.47 25.38 2.86
CA LEU A 633 -13.09 24.13 3.51
C LEU A 633 -13.81 22.92 2.87
N ARG A 634 -15.11 23.06 2.59
CA ARG A 634 -15.91 22.04 1.88
C ARG A 634 -15.38 21.77 0.47
N GLN A 635 -15.11 22.82 -0.30
CA GLN A 635 -14.52 22.72 -1.64
C GLN A 635 -13.12 22.06 -1.59
N ARG A 636 -12.33 22.31 -0.53
CA ARG A 636 -11.06 21.60 -0.31
C ARG A 636 -11.30 20.13 0.00
N ARG A 637 -12.24 19.76 0.87
CA ARG A 637 -12.55 18.34 1.16
C ARG A 637 -13.00 17.59 -0.10
N GLU A 638 -13.86 18.19 -0.92
CA GLU A 638 -14.27 17.64 -2.22
C GLU A 638 -13.11 17.50 -3.21
N ARG A 639 -12.08 18.37 -3.13
CA ARG A 639 -10.86 18.26 -3.93
C ARG A 639 -9.97 17.12 -3.43
N VAL A 640 -9.80 16.98 -2.12
CA VAL A 640 -9.03 15.89 -1.50
C VAL A 640 -9.65 14.54 -1.80
N LEU A 641 -10.98 14.40 -1.65
CA LEU A 641 -11.71 13.17 -2.00
C LEU A 641 -11.45 12.75 -3.45
N ARG A 642 -11.64 13.67 -4.42
CA ARG A 642 -11.33 13.40 -5.84
C ARG A 642 -9.86 13.05 -6.09
N SER A 643 -8.93 13.63 -5.32
CA SER A 643 -7.51 13.28 -5.41
C SER A 643 -7.22 11.87 -4.86
N LEU A 644 -7.91 11.45 -3.80
CA LEU A 644 -7.79 10.10 -3.23
C LEU A 644 -8.44 9.04 -4.14
N ASP A 645 -9.62 9.33 -4.70
CA ASP A 645 -10.28 8.48 -5.71
C ASP A 645 -9.36 8.26 -6.93
N ALA A 646 -8.72 9.33 -7.43
CA ALA A 646 -7.78 9.25 -8.55
C ALA A 646 -6.50 8.46 -8.20
N LYS A 647 -5.93 8.66 -7.00
CA LYS A 647 -4.80 7.86 -6.49
C LYS A 647 -5.14 6.36 -6.43
N MET A 648 -6.29 6.01 -5.86
CA MET A 648 -6.74 4.60 -5.77
C MET A 648 -6.86 3.93 -7.14
N ASP A 649 -7.36 4.65 -8.14
CA ASP A 649 -7.50 4.11 -9.50
C ASP A 649 -6.16 4.01 -10.24
N LEU A 650 -5.23 4.95 -10.00
CA LEU A 650 -3.86 4.87 -10.49
C LEU A 650 -3.13 3.64 -9.93
N PHE A 651 -3.15 3.43 -8.61
CA PHE A 651 -2.52 2.25 -7.98
C PHE A 651 -3.15 0.94 -8.48
N ARG A 652 -4.48 0.87 -8.60
CA ARG A 652 -5.19 -0.28 -9.19
C ARG A 652 -4.71 -0.60 -10.61
N ARG A 653 -4.58 0.41 -11.48
CA ARG A 653 -4.13 0.21 -12.87
C ARG A 653 -2.63 -0.12 -12.96
N LEU A 654 -1.78 0.46 -12.10
CA LEU A 654 -0.36 0.07 -11.98
C LEU A 654 -0.21 -1.42 -11.60
N GLN A 655 -0.98 -1.90 -10.62
CA GLN A 655 -0.95 -3.31 -10.22
C GLN A 655 -1.47 -4.23 -11.32
N ALA A 656 -2.58 -3.87 -11.98
CA ALA A 656 -3.12 -4.64 -13.10
C ALA A 656 -2.13 -4.75 -14.28
N PHE A 657 -1.43 -3.66 -14.60
CA PHE A 657 -0.38 -3.66 -15.62
C PHE A 657 0.82 -4.54 -15.22
N TYR A 658 1.28 -4.45 -13.97
CA TYR A 658 2.33 -5.34 -13.46
C TYR A 658 1.97 -6.83 -13.58
N ASP A 659 0.76 -7.22 -13.18
CA ASP A 659 0.32 -8.60 -13.29
C ASP A 659 0.11 -9.04 -14.76
N ALA A 660 -0.25 -8.13 -15.68
CA ALA A 660 -0.26 -8.42 -17.12
C ALA A 660 1.14 -8.73 -17.67
N VAL A 661 2.15 -7.90 -17.38
CA VAL A 661 3.55 -8.15 -17.80
C VAL A 661 4.08 -9.46 -17.22
N LYS A 662 3.73 -9.76 -15.96
CA LYS A 662 4.06 -11.02 -15.27
C LYS A 662 3.37 -12.23 -15.91
N TYR A 663 2.11 -12.11 -16.32
CA TYR A 663 1.39 -13.15 -17.07
C TYR A 663 2.07 -13.42 -18.42
N VAL A 664 2.35 -12.39 -19.22
CA VAL A 664 3.03 -12.54 -20.52
C VAL A 664 4.41 -13.18 -20.35
N ARG A 665 5.18 -12.77 -19.32
CA ARG A 665 6.47 -13.38 -18.97
C ARG A 665 6.35 -14.87 -18.63
N SER A 666 5.31 -15.24 -17.87
CA SER A 666 5.06 -16.64 -17.50
C SER A 666 4.64 -17.49 -18.71
N ARG A 667 3.89 -16.94 -19.66
CA ARG A 667 3.53 -17.64 -20.90
C ARG A 667 4.71 -17.76 -21.84
N ALA A 668 5.48 -16.69 -22.04
CA ALA A 668 6.73 -16.74 -22.80
C ALA A 668 7.69 -17.81 -22.24
N ALA A 669 7.88 -17.88 -20.92
CA ALA A 669 8.72 -18.92 -20.32
C ALA A 669 8.19 -20.35 -20.58
N ALA A 670 6.87 -20.56 -20.54
CA ALA A 670 6.24 -21.85 -20.87
C ALA A 670 6.42 -22.22 -22.36
N HIS A 671 6.39 -21.24 -23.26
CA HIS A 671 6.62 -21.45 -24.69
C HIS A 671 8.11 -21.63 -25.07
N ASN A 672 9.05 -21.67 -24.14
CA ASN A 672 10.47 -21.92 -24.47
C ASN A 672 10.71 -23.31 -25.09
N THR A 673 9.88 -24.29 -24.74
CA THR A 673 9.96 -25.67 -25.25
C THR A 673 8.56 -26.24 -25.44
N ILE A 674 8.26 -26.72 -26.64
CA ILE A 674 6.95 -27.27 -27.03
C ILE A 674 7.12 -28.60 -27.77
N THR A 675 6.06 -29.40 -27.91
CA THR A 675 6.00 -30.49 -28.89
C THR A 675 5.33 -30.03 -30.18
N VAL A 676 5.47 -30.81 -31.27
CA VAL A 676 4.78 -30.52 -32.55
C VAL A 676 3.27 -30.44 -32.36
N ASP A 677 2.68 -31.34 -31.57
CA ASP A 677 1.23 -31.38 -31.30
C ASP A 677 0.70 -30.13 -30.57
N GLN A 678 1.57 -29.38 -29.89
CA GLN A 678 1.21 -28.17 -29.13
C GLN A 678 1.26 -26.90 -29.99
N ARG A 679 1.86 -26.96 -31.19
CA ARG A 679 2.10 -25.83 -32.11
C ARG A 679 0.88 -24.94 -32.29
N ASP A 680 -0.27 -25.52 -32.65
CA ASP A 680 -1.47 -24.76 -33.01
C ASP A 680 -2.12 -24.06 -31.82
N ALA A 681 -2.11 -24.72 -30.65
CA ALA A 681 -2.60 -24.15 -29.40
C ALA A 681 -1.72 -22.99 -28.92
N VAL A 682 -0.40 -23.14 -29.02
CA VAL A 682 0.57 -22.09 -28.68
C VAL A 682 0.49 -20.93 -29.67
N ALA A 683 0.35 -21.20 -30.98
CA ALA A 683 0.14 -20.18 -32.00
C ALA A 683 -1.19 -19.42 -31.82
N ALA A 684 -2.23 -20.06 -31.27
CA ALA A 684 -3.47 -19.38 -30.88
C ALA A 684 -3.28 -18.50 -29.63
N GLU A 685 -2.63 -19.00 -28.57
CA GLU A 685 -2.35 -18.24 -27.35
C GLU A 685 -1.45 -17.02 -27.61
N ILE A 686 -0.42 -17.17 -28.45
CA ILE A 686 0.45 -16.06 -28.88
C ILE A 686 -0.34 -14.98 -29.63
N ARG A 687 -1.30 -15.36 -30.48
CA ARG A 687 -2.18 -14.40 -31.19
C ARG A 687 -3.13 -13.66 -30.23
N ASP A 688 -3.68 -14.33 -29.22
CA ASP A 688 -4.46 -13.66 -28.15
C ASP A 688 -3.59 -12.63 -27.41
N ILE A 689 -2.42 -13.05 -26.90
CA ILE A 689 -1.46 -12.20 -26.19
C ILE A 689 -1.08 -10.94 -27.01
N LEU A 690 -0.79 -11.10 -28.30
CA LEU A 690 -0.49 -9.97 -29.19
C LEU A 690 -1.71 -9.05 -29.39
N SER A 691 -2.90 -9.61 -29.61
CA SER A 691 -4.13 -8.81 -29.79
C SER A 691 -4.52 -8.01 -28.55
N ARG A 692 -4.32 -8.57 -27.35
CA ARG A 692 -4.59 -7.91 -26.07
C ARG A 692 -3.54 -6.87 -25.71
N ALA A 693 -2.29 -7.06 -26.15
CA ALA A 693 -1.27 -6.03 -26.01
C ALA A 693 -1.61 -4.76 -26.82
N ASP A 694 -2.13 -4.91 -28.04
CA ASP A 694 -2.52 -3.80 -28.90
C ASP A 694 -3.85 -3.13 -28.49
N SER A 695 -4.80 -3.90 -27.93
CA SER A 695 -6.13 -3.38 -27.54
C SER A 695 -6.27 -2.95 -26.07
N GLU A 696 -5.45 -3.49 -25.16
CA GLU A 696 -5.49 -3.18 -23.73
C GLU A 696 -4.15 -2.59 -23.25
N TRP A 697 -3.08 -3.40 -23.24
CA TRP A 697 -1.92 -3.12 -22.36
C TRP A 697 -1.04 -1.96 -22.84
N ARG A 698 -0.93 -1.73 -24.16
CA ARG A 698 -0.22 -0.55 -24.70
C ARG A 698 -0.94 0.75 -24.38
N ILE A 699 -2.27 0.77 -24.48
CA ILE A 699 -3.10 1.95 -24.20
C ILE A 699 -3.05 2.27 -22.70
N ASP A 700 -3.19 1.27 -21.83
CA ASP A 700 -3.04 1.47 -20.38
C ASP A 700 -1.60 1.86 -19.98
N ALA A 701 -0.57 1.32 -20.64
CA ALA A 701 0.83 1.72 -20.43
C ALA A 701 1.07 3.21 -20.74
N GLU A 702 0.65 3.67 -21.92
CA GLU A 702 0.75 5.08 -22.31
C GLU A 702 -0.04 5.97 -21.35
N ARG A 703 -1.26 5.57 -21.01
CA ARG A 703 -2.11 6.31 -20.08
C ARG A 703 -1.49 6.40 -18.69
N LEU A 704 -1.05 5.29 -18.11
CA LEU A 704 -0.32 5.25 -16.83
C LEU A 704 0.91 6.15 -16.86
N ARG A 705 1.67 6.14 -17.95
CA ARG A 705 2.84 7.01 -18.13
C ARG A 705 2.45 8.49 -18.14
N THR A 706 1.38 8.88 -18.85
CA THR A 706 0.89 10.27 -18.82
C THR A 706 0.36 10.69 -17.45
N GLU A 707 -0.34 9.81 -16.73
CA GLU A 707 -0.87 10.10 -15.39
C GLU A 707 0.25 10.19 -14.34
N VAL A 708 1.30 9.36 -14.42
CA VAL A 708 2.49 9.46 -13.55
C VAL A 708 3.31 10.73 -13.85
N VAL A 709 3.52 11.06 -15.14
CA VAL A 709 4.22 12.30 -15.54
C VAL A 709 3.46 13.55 -15.07
N ALA A 710 2.12 13.53 -15.10
CA ALA A 710 1.30 14.64 -14.59
C ALA A 710 1.46 14.90 -13.07
N ILE A 711 2.10 14.00 -12.31
CA ILE A 711 2.30 14.11 -10.86
C ILE A 711 3.72 14.63 -10.50
N GLN A 712 4.58 14.94 -11.49
CA GLN A 712 5.95 15.46 -11.31
C GLN A 712 6.06 16.90 -10.71
N GLY A 713 5.06 17.33 -9.93
CA GLY A 713 5.06 18.59 -9.18
C GLY A 713 4.93 18.41 -7.67
N SER A 714 5.13 17.21 -7.14
CA SER A 714 4.80 16.86 -5.75
C SER A 714 6.01 16.66 -4.83
N PHE A 715 5.78 16.74 -3.51
CA PHE A 715 6.80 16.55 -2.46
C PHE A 715 7.51 15.17 -2.53
N PHE A 716 6.84 14.15 -3.10
CA PHE A 716 7.32 12.78 -3.19
C PHE A 716 8.04 12.46 -4.51
N GLN A 717 8.56 13.46 -5.21
CA GLN A 717 9.25 13.32 -6.51
C GLN A 717 10.13 12.05 -6.65
N LEU A 718 11.02 11.73 -5.70
CA LEU A 718 11.88 10.52 -5.76
C LEU A 718 11.09 9.19 -5.86
N GLU A 719 9.93 9.12 -5.22
CA GLU A 719 9.07 7.94 -5.23
C GLU A 719 8.29 7.87 -6.55
N PHE A 720 7.87 9.01 -7.09
CA PHE A 720 7.32 9.10 -8.44
C PHE A 720 8.35 8.81 -9.52
N ASP A 721 9.60 9.26 -9.39
CA ASP A 721 10.69 8.96 -10.31
C ASP A 721 10.99 7.45 -10.30
N ARG A 722 11.06 6.82 -9.12
CA ARG A 722 11.19 5.36 -8.96
C ARG A 722 9.99 4.58 -9.52
N VAL A 723 8.77 5.10 -9.39
CA VAL A 723 7.57 4.48 -9.99
C VAL A 723 7.59 4.64 -11.51
N ASN A 724 8.03 5.78 -12.03
CA ASN A 724 8.17 6.05 -13.47
C ASN A 724 9.30 5.22 -14.11
N GLU A 725 10.43 5.05 -13.41
CA GLU A 725 11.52 4.14 -13.78
C GLU A 725 11.01 2.69 -13.85
N LYS A 726 10.38 2.19 -12.78
CA LYS A 726 9.78 0.84 -12.74
C LYS A 726 8.71 0.64 -13.82
N LEU A 727 7.85 1.64 -14.05
CA LEU A 727 6.85 1.59 -15.12
C LEU A 727 7.52 1.55 -16.50
N SER A 728 8.55 2.36 -16.73
CA SER A 728 9.31 2.36 -17.99
C SER A 728 10.02 1.02 -18.23
N LEU A 729 10.58 0.41 -17.17
CA LEU A 729 11.16 -0.93 -17.22
C LEU A 729 10.10 -2.01 -17.51
N LEU A 730 8.91 -1.94 -16.90
CA LEU A 730 7.80 -2.85 -17.18
C LEU A 730 7.25 -2.71 -18.61
N ILE A 731 7.20 -1.49 -19.14
CA ILE A 731 6.84 -1.22 -20.53
C ILE A 731 7.90 -1.81 -21.49
N HIS A 732 9.19 -1.58 -21.22
CA HIS A 732 10.26 -2.16 -22.01
C HIS A 732 10.30 -3.69 -21.96
N ASP A 733 10.10 -4.28 -20.78
CA ASP A 733 9.96 -5.73 -20.59
C ASP A 733 8.76 -6.27 -21.40
N LEU A 734 7.63 -5.56 -21.41
CA LEU A 734 6.47 -5.93 -22.21
C LEU A 734 6.77 -5.85 -23.71
N GLU A 735 7.33 -4.75 -24.21
CA GLU A 735 7.72 -4.60 -25.62
C GLU A 735 8.69 -5.70 -26.07
N LYS A 736 9.69 -6.03 -25.25
CA LYS A 736 10.64 -7.11 -25.50
C LYS A 736 9.96 -8.47 -25.55
N LEU A 737 9.05 -8.75 -24.62
CA LEU A 737 8.26 -9.98 -24.60
C LEU A 737 7.33 -10.08 -25.81
N LEU A 738 6.73 -8.97 -26.26
CA LEU A 738 5.88 -8.93 -27.45
C LEU A 738 6.69 -9.15 -28.73
N ALA A 739 7.86 -8.52 -28.86
CA ALA A 739 8.78 -8.75 -29.97
C ALA A 739 9.24 -10.21 -30.06
N LEU A 740 9.49 -10.86 -28.91
CA LEU A 740 9.77 -12.31 -28.85
C LEU A 740 8.56 -13.15 -29.30
N ASN A 741 7.36 -12.81 -28.86
CA ASN A 741 6.13 -13.50 -29.24
C ASN A 741 5.79 -13.34 -30.74
N VAL A 742 6.09 -12.19 -31.35
CA VAL A 742 6.00 -12.02 -32.82
C VAL A 742 6.92 -13.01 -33.54
N ARG A 743 8.20 -13.07 -33.18
CA ARG A 743 9.15 -14.03 -33.79
C ARG A 743 8.74 -15.49 -33.58
N ARG A 744 8.13 -15.81 -32.43
CA ARG A 744 7.59 -17.15 -32.15
C ARG A 744 6.39 -17.50 -33.01
N ARG A 745 5.47 -16.57 -33.24
CA ARG A 745 4.40 -16.75 -34.25
C ARG A 745 5.03 -17.04 -35.62
N ASP A 746 5.96 -16.19 -36.07
CA ASP A 746 6.57 -16.29 -37.39
C ASP A 746 7.34 -17.63 -37.59
N PHE A 747 7.99 -18.13 -36.53
CA PHE A 747 8.58 -19.46 -36.50
C PHE A 747 7.54 -20.60 -36.51
N LEU A 748 6.42 -20.48 -35.77
CA LEU A 748 5.37 -21.51 -35.73
C LEU A 748 4.62 -21.60 -37.06
N ASP A 749 4.38 -20.47 -37.70
CA ASP A 749 3.81 -20.38 -39.06
C ASP A 749 4.77 -21.04 -40.06
N ALA A 750 6.08 -20.75 -39.98
CA ALA A 750 7.10 -21.40 -40.82
C ALA A 750 7.28 -22.90 -40.53
N LEU A 751 7.08 -23.35 -39.28
CA LEU A 751 7.10 -24.76 -38.89
C LEU A 751 5.91 -25.52 -39.48
N ASP A 752 4.72 -24.91 -39.47
CA ASP A 752 3.54 -25.49 -40.13
C ASP A 752 3.74 -25.55 -41.64
N ASP A 753 4.25 -24.49 -42.26
CA ASP A 753 4.58 -24.47 -43.68
C ASP A 753 5.64 -25.52 -44.06
N PHE A 754 6.67 -25.74 -43.22
CA PHE A 754 7.66 -26.81 -43.41
C PHE A 754 7.02 -28.20 -43.31
N LEU A 755 6.23 -28.46 -42.26
CA LEU A 755 5.59 -29.77 -42.05
C LEU A 755 4.61 -30.09 -43.18
N ARG A 756 3.76 -29.14 -43.58
CA ARG A 756 2.88 -29.27 -44.77
C ARG A 756 3.66 -29.54 -46.06
N THR A 757 4.87 -29.00 -46.20
CA THR A 757 5.73 -29.30 -47.36
C THR A 757 6.23 -30.74 -47.31
N ALA A 758 6.62 -31.23 -46.13
CA ALA A 758 7.05 -32.62 -45.93
C ALA A 758 5.90 -33.64 -46.04
N ASP A 759 4.67 -33.27 -45.67
CA ASP A 759 3.49 -34.11 -45.88
C ASP A 759 3.07 -34.13 -47.36
N ALA A 760 3.07 -32.98 -48.05
CA ALA A 760 2.83 -32.92 -49.50
C ALA A 760 3.89 -33.72 -50.31
N PHE A 761 5.13 -33.78 -49.80
CA PHE A 761 6.21 -34.62 -50.33
C PHE A 761 5.85 -36.12 -50.36
N ALA A 762 4.96 -36.58 -49.46
CA ALA A 762 4.44 -37.94 -49.47
C ALA A 762 3.29 -38.12 -50.48
N ASP A 763 2.37 -37.15 -50.57
CA ASP A 763 1.16 -37.24 -51.41
C ASP A 763 1.46 -37.16 -52.92
N ASP A 764 2.35 -36.28 -53.37
CA ASP A 764 2.68 -36.10 -54.80
C ASP A 764 3.10 -37.43 -55.48
N CYS A 765 3.78 -38.32 -54.74
CA CYS A 765 4.21 -39.63 -55.22
C CYS A 765 3.06 -40.55 -55.64
N SER A 766 1.86 -40.39 -55.07
CA SER A 766 0.68 -41.17 -55.44
C SER A 766 0.27 -40.94 -56.91
N SER A 767 0.53 -39.74 -57.44
CA SER A 767 0.26 -39.39 -58.84
C SER A 767 1.37 -39.89 -59.78
N ALA A 768 2.64 -39.70 -59.40
CA ALA A 768 3.79 -40.07 -60.23
C ALA A 768 3.92 -41.59 -60.46
N ALA A 769 3.54 -42.41 -59.48
CA ALA A 769 3.61 -43.88 -59.58
C ALA A 769 2.69 -44.48 -60.67
N THR A 770 1.76 -43.70 -61.24
CA THR A 770 0.81 -44.17 -62.27
C THR A 770 1.19 -43.83 -63.72
N SER A 771 2.30 -43.12 -63.98
CA SER A 771 2.69 -42.76 -65.36
C SER A 771 3.38 -43.91 -66.10
N THR A 772 2.90 -44.21 -67.32
CA THR A 772 3.31 -45.37 -68.13
C THR A 772 4.62 -45.13 -68.92
N THR A 773 5.75 -45.24 -68.24
CA THR A 773 7.11 -45.23 -68.84
C THR A 773 7.98 -46.39 -68.32
N THR A 774 9.10 -46.66 -68.99
CA THR A 774 9.98 -47.80 -68.68
C THR A 774 10.67 -47.65 -67.32
N PRO A 775 10.93 -48.77 -66.59
CA PRO A 775 11.32 -48.72 -65.18
C PRO A 775 12.63 -47.97 -64.90
N GLU A 776 13.59 -47.99 -65.83
CA GLU A 776 14.85 -47.25 -65.69
C GLU A 776 14.65 -45.74 -65.77
N LYS A 777 13.86 -45.25 -66.75
CA LYS A 777 13.51 -43.83 -66.85
C LYS A 777 12.61 -43.35 -65.71
N ASN A 778 11.76 -44.22 -65.18
CA ASN A 778 11.01 -43.89 -63.97
C ASN A 778 11.96 -43.71 -62.78
N ARG A 779 13.03 -44.51 -62.67
CA ARG A 779 14.02 -44.40 -61.59
C ARG A 779 14.82 -43.10 -61.66
N GLU A 780 15.34 -42.73 -62.83
CA GLU A 780 16.04 -41.44 -63.02
C GLU A 780 15.14 -40.24 -62.69
N ASN A 781 13.89 -40.25 -63.17
CA ASN A 781 12.92 -39.18 -62.85
C ASN A 781 12.59 -39.11 -61.35
N ILE A 782 12.40 -40.26 -60.67
CA ILE A 782 12.14 -40.31 -59.23
C ILE A 782 13.33 -39.77 -58.43
N GLU A 783 14.55 -40.10 -58.84
CA GLU A 783 15.77 -39.61 -58.20
C GLU A 783 15.94 -38.10 -58.37
N GLN A 784 15.76 -37.56 -59.59
CA GLN A 784 15.82 -36.12 -59.83
C GLN A 784 14.74 -35.37 -59.03
N ILE A 785 13.47 -35.80 -59.11
CA ILE A 785 12.34 -35.19 -58.37
C ILE A 785 12.56 -35.27 -56.85
N THR A 786 13.21 -36.33 -56.36
CA THR A 786 13.52 -36.47 -54.93
C THR A 786 14.66 -35.55 -54.51
N ASN A 787 15.71 -35.39 -55.31
CA ASN A 787 16.78 -34.46 -55.01
C ASN A 787 16.30 -32.99 -55.06
N GLU A 788 15.59 -32.57 -56.11
CA GLU A 788 15.05 -31.20 -56.24
C GLU A 788 14.09 -30.82 -55.08
N LEU A 789 13.29 -31.77 -54.61
CA LEU A 789 12.40 -31.54 -53.46
C LEU A 789 13.15 -31.64 -52.12
N SER A 790 14.20 -32.48 -52.00
CA SER A 790 15.05 -32.51 -50.81
C SER A 790 15.80 -31.19 -50.64
N GLU A 791 16.37 -30.62 -51.71
CA GLU A 791 17.00 -29.29 -51.70
C GLU A 791 16.02 -28.21 -51.20
N ARG A 792 14.77 -28.22 -51.66
CA ARG A 792 13.72 -27.29 -51.17
C ARG A 792 13.37 -27.48 -49.69
N LEU A 793 13.37 -28.71 -49.18
CA LEU A 793 13.19 -28.96 -47.74
C LEU A 793 14.42 -28.53 -46.94
N GLU A 794 15.63 -28.69 -47.47
CA GLU A 794 16.86 -28.19 -46.83
C GLU A 794 16.90 -26.66 -46.80
N GLU A 795 16.55 -25.97 -47.89
CA GLU A 795 16.41 -24.51 -47.93
C GLU A 795 15.39 -23.99 -46.91
N ARG A 796 14.17 -24.55 -46.89
CA ARG A 796 13.13 -24.21 -45.89
C ARG A 796 13.60 -24.57 -44.48
N GLY A 797 14.34 -25.66 -44.32
CA GLY A 797 14.92 -26.11 -43.05
C GLY A 797 15.97 -25.16 -42.48
N VAL A 798 16.83 -24.59 -43.32
CA VAL A 798 17.80 -23.55 -42.93
C VAL A 798 17.08 -22.27 -42.47
N GLN A 799 16.05 -21.85 -43.19
CA GLN A 799 15.22 -20.70 -42.80
C GLN A 799 14.51 -20.96 -41.46
N LEU A 800 13.94 -22.16 -41.29
CA LEU A 800 13.28 -22.58 -40.05
C LEU A 800 14.23 -22.56 -38.85
N MET A 801 15.47 -23.03 -39.01
CA MET A 801 16.50 -23.00 -37.95
C MET A 801 16.92 -21.57 -37.57
N GLN A 802 17.02 -20.65 -38.54
CA GLN A 802 17.28 -19.23 -38.26
C GLN A 802 16.13 -18.59 -37.47
N LEU A 803 14.88 -18.86 -37.86
CA LEU A 803 13.70 -18.41 -37.13
C LEU A 803 13.62 -19.02 -35.74
N GLN A 804 13.96 -20.31 -35.58
CA GLN A 804 13.99 -21.00 -34.29
C GLN A 804 14.94 -20.32 -33.30
N GLN A 805 16.14 -19.97 -33.76
CA GLN A 805 17.14 -19.27 -32.95
C GLN A 805 16.67 -17.84 -32.59
N ALA A 806 16.08 -17.11 -33.54
CA ALA A 806 15.55 -15.76 -33.30
C ALA A 806 14.34 -15.74 -32.36
N ALA A 807 13.56 -16.83 -32.32
CA ALA A 807 12.37 -17.03 -31.51
C ALA A 807 12.65 -17.55 -30.09
N GLU A 808 13.90 -17.91 -29.75
CA GLU A 808 14.30 -18.50 -28.46
C GLU A 808 13.36 -19.66 -28.03
N MET A 809 13.02 -20.55 -28.96
CA MET A 809 12.04 -21.63 -28.75
C MET A 809 12.57 -22.94 -29.34
N ALA A 810 12.33 -24.07 -28.67
CA ALA A 810 12.71 -25.39 -29.15
C ALA A 810 11.51 -26.33 -29.30
N VAL A 811 11.47 -27.09 -30.38
CA VAL A 811 10.46 -28.13 -30.63
C VAL A 811 11.07 -29.48 -30.26
N VAL A 812 10.58 -30.09 -29.19
CA VAL A 812 11.11 -31.35 -28.67
C VAL A 812 10.72 -32.50 -29.60
N HIS A 813 11.67 -33.41 -29.86
CA HIS A 813 11.54 -34.54 -30.79
C HIS A 813 11.34 -34.19 -32.27
N PHE A 814 11.59 -32.94 -32.66
CA PHE A 814 11.62 -32.50 -34.06
C PHE A 814 13.04 -32.20 -34.53
N SER A 815 13.40 -32.66 -35.72
CA SER A 815 14.65 -32.34 -36.41
C SER A 815 14.40 -32.18 -37.91
N VAL A 816 14.98 -31.11 -38.48
CA VAL A 816 14.99 -30.87 -39.93
C VAL A 816 15.81 -31.95 -40.65
N PRO A 817 17.10 -32.20 -40.31
CA PRO A 817 17.87 -33.29 -40.92
C PRO A 817 17.19 -34.66 -40.85
N ALA A 818 16.61 -35.03 -39.71
CA ALA A 818 15.92 -36.32 -39.56
C ALA A 818 14.66 -36.39 -40.43
N THR A 819 13.92 -35.29 -40.58
CA THR A 819 12.73 -35.23 -41.45
C THR A 819 13.13 -35.35 -42.93
N VAL A 820 14.15 -34.61 -43.39
CA VAL A 820 14.65 -34.71 -44.76
C VAL A 820 15.16 -36.12 -45.07
N LYS A 821 15.97 -36.72 -44.19
CA LYS A 821 16.46 -38.10 -44.35
C LYS A 821 15.32 -39.12 -44.36
N ARG A 822 14.30 -38.96 -43.50
CA ARG A 822 13.13 -39.85 -43.44
C ARG A 822 12.35 -39.84 -44.76
N GLU A 823 12.06 -38.68 -45.32
CA GLU A 823 11.30 -38.58 -46.58
C GLU A 823 12.14 -38.97 -47.80
N ARG A 824 13.47 -38.73 -47.77
CA ARG A 824 14.39 -39.26 -48.78
C ARG A 824 14.46 -40.79 -48.76
N ARG A 825 14.61 -41.42 -47.58
CA ARG A 825 14.58 -42.89 -47.41
C ARG A 825 13.26 -43.51 -47.85
N ARG A 826 12.12 -42.87 -47.53
CA ARG A 826 10.78 -43.30 -48.00
C ARG A 826 10.68 -43.42 -49.52
N ARG A 827 11.43 -42.61 -50.28
CA ARG A 827 11.43 -42.63 -51.76
C ARG A 827 12.54 -43.47 -52.38
N MET A 828 13.76 -43.42 -51.83
CA MET A 828 14.96 -44.05 -52.44
C MET A 828 15.31 -45.43 -51.84
N GLY A 829 14.79 -45.76 -50.65
CA GLY A 829 15.26 -46.89 -49.85
C GLY A 829 16.66 -46.68 -49.25
N ASP A 830 17.18 -47.67 -48.53
CA ASP A 830 18.44 -47.57 -47.78
C ASP A 830 19.72 -47.67 -48.66
N GLN A 831 19.65 -47.31 -49.95
CA GLN A 831 20.76 -47.48 -50.89
C GLN A 831 21.81 -46.36 -50.73
N GLY A 832 22.86 -46.63 -49.95
CA GLY A 832 24.08 -45.81 -49.88
C GLY A 832 24.37 -45.17 -48.52
N GLU A 833 23.50 -45.34 -47.53
CA GLU A 833 23.70 -44.81 -46.17
C GLU A 833 24.26 -45.88 -45.21
N PRO A 834 25.01 -45.48 -44.16
CA PRO A 834 25.60 -46.42 -43.20
C PRO A 834 24.53 -47.15 -42.38
N THR A 835 24.75 -48.44 -42.11
CA THR A 835 23.78 -49.28 -41.39
C THR A 835 23.73 -48.95 -39.90
N PHE A 836 22.71 -49.48 -39.19
CA PHE A 836 22.64 -49.37 -37.73
C PHE A 836 23.92 -49.86 -37.04
N GLU A 837 24.53 -50.97 -37.50
CA GLU A 837 25.75 -51.49 -36.89
C GLU A 837 26.98 -50.62 -37.22
N ASP A 838 27.06 -50.03 -38.41
CA ASP A 838 28.12 -49.07 -38.76
C ASP A 838 28.07 -47.82 -37.87
N LEU A 839 26.87 -47.26 -37.69
CA LEU A 839 26.65 -46.08 -36.86
C LEU A 839 26.83 -46.39 -35.38
N TYR A 840 26.30 -47.52 -34.89
CA TYR A 840 26.48 -47.99 -33.52
C TYR A 840 27.96 -48.22 -33.20
N ALA A 841 28.73 -48.83 -34.11
CA ALA A 841 30.18 -49.01 -33.94
C ALA A 841 30.92 -47.67 -33.86
N ARG A 842 30.59 -46.69 -34.72
CA ARG A 842 31.17 -45.34 -34.67
C ARG A 842 30.84 -44.61 -33.37
N LEU A 843 29.59 -44.68 -32.90
CA LEU A 843 29.20 -44.04 -31.65
C LEU A 843 29.81 -44.75 -30.42
N SER A 844 29.89 -46.08 -30.41
CA SER A 844 30.60 -46.81 -29.34
C SER A 844 32.06 -46.42 -29.30
N ALA A 845 32.76 -46.30 -30.44
CA ALA A 845 34.16 -45.87 -30.48
C ALA A 845 34.39 -44.46 -29.90
N LEU A 846 33.39 -43.56 -29.89
CA LEU A 846 33.46 -42.27 -29.20
C LEU A 846 33.12 -42.37 -27.69
N VAL A 847 32.17 -43.24 -27.32
CA VAL A 847 31.80 -43.50 -25.91
C VAL A 847 32.88 -44.28 -25.16
N ASP A 848 33.61 -45.15 -25.85
CA ASP A 848 34.73 -45.95 -25.35
C ASP A 848 36.07 -45.20 -25.40
N ALA A 849 36.11 -43.98 -25.95
CA ALA A 849 37.31 -43.15 -26.00
C ALA A 849 37.65 -42.56 -24.61
N PRO A 850 38.94 -42.55 -24.20
CA PRO A 850 39.34 -42.01 -22.90
C PRO A 850 39.12 -40.49 -22.84
N LEU A 851 38.76 -40.01 -21.64
CA LEU A 851 38.71 -38.58 -21.37
C LEU A 851 40.14 -37.97 -21.47
N PRO A 852 40.32 -36.79 -22.06
CA PRO A 852 41.61 -36.10 -22.07
C PRO A 852 41.99 -35.63 -20.65
N ASN A 853 43.25 -35.81 -20.25
CA ASN A 853 43.71 -35.35 -18.92
C ASN A 853 43.97 -33.84 -18.92
N GLU A 854 43.89 -33.23 -17.74
CA GLU A 854 44.27 -31.81 -17.56
C GLU A 854 45.80 -31.62 -17.70
N ASP A 855 46.59 -32.63 -17.28
CA ASP A 855 48.06 -32.62 -17.34
C ASP A 855 48.63 -32.67 -18.76
N ASP A 856 47.84 -33.13 -19.74
CA ASP A 856 48.25 -33.21 -21.16
C ASP A 856 48.22 -31.82 -21.85
N PHE A 857 47.60 -30.80 -21.23
CA PHE A 857 47.35 -29.48 -21.83
C PHE A 857 47.79 -28.29 -20.95
N PRO A 858 49.03 -28.25 -20.41
CA PRO A 858 49.48 -27.21 -19.49
C PRO A 858 49.42 -25.82 -20.13
N GLY A 859 48.47 -24.99 -19.65
CA GLY A 859 48.18 -23.65 -20.17
C GLY A 859 47.12 -23.61 -21.29
N ALA A 860 46.93 -24.69 -22.05
CA ALA A 860 46.08 -24.77 -23.24
C ALA A 860 44.59 -25.06 -22.93
N HIS A 861 44.04 -24.49 -21.85
CA HIS A 861 42.67 -24.68 -21.36
C HIS A 861 41.60 -24.54 -22.45
N GLY A 862 41.79 -23.63 -23.41
CA GLY A 862 40.88 -23.42 -24.54
C GLY A 862 40.84 -24.58 -25.54
N GLU A 863 41.97 -25.24 -25.80
CA GLU A 863 42.03 -26.39 -26.72
C GLU A 863 41.35 -27.62 -26.12
N LEU A 864 41.51 -27.83 -24.81
CA LEU A 864 40.83 -28.88 -24.05
C LEU A 864 39.30 -28.70 -24.11
N LEU A 865 38.80 -27.48 -23.89
CA LEU A 865 37.37 -27.16 -24.02
C LEU A 865 36.86 -27.30 -25.46
N GLN A 866 37.66 -26.95 -26.48
CA GLN A 866 37.30 -27.18 -27.88
C GLN A 866 37.22 -28.67 -28.23
N ARG A 867 38.16 -29.50 -27.74
CA ARG A 867 38.12 -30.97 -27.93
C ARG A 867 36.89 -31.61 -27.28
N ILE A 868 36.55 -31.21 -26.06
CA ILE A 868 35.34 -31.67 -25.37
C ILE A 868 34.09 -31.35 -26.21
N ARG A 869 33.97 -30.10 -26.67
CA ARG A 869 32.83 -29.64 -27.49
C ARG A 869 32.76 -30.34 -28.85
N ALA A 870 33.91 -30.60 -29.49
CA ALA A 870 33.95 -31.32 -30.77
C ALA A 870 33.47 -32.77 -30.65
N ALA A 871 33.82 -33.46 -29.56
CA ALA A 871 33.35 -34.81 -29.28
C ALA A 871 31.84 -34.85 -28.99
N GLU A 872 31.33 -33.92 -28.16
CA GLU A 872 29.89 -33.80 -27.87
C GLU A 872 29.05 -33.52 -29.14
N MET A 873 29.57 -32.71 -30.08
CA MET A 873 28.93 -32.48 -31.39
C MET A 873 28.90 -33.74 -32.26
N ALA A 874 30.01 -34.49 -32.33
CA ALA A 874 30.11 -35.71 -33.12
C ALA A 874 29.20 -36.84 -32.59
N GLU A 875 29.12 -36.99 -31.27
CA GLU A 875 28.21 -37.94 -30.61
C GLU A 875 26.74 -37.59 -30.84
N SER A 876 26.39 -36.30 -30.79
CA SER A 876 25.02 -35.83 -31.01
C SER A 876 24.57 -36.09 -32.45
N ALA A 877 25.42 -35.82 -33.45
CA ALA A 877 25.13 -36.10 -34.84
C ALA A 877 24.99 -37.62 -35.13
N LEU A 878 25.85 -38.46 -34.54
CA LEU A 878 25.75 -39.91 -34.69
C LEU A 878 24.53 -40.51 -33.99
N LEU A 879 24.07 -39.93 -32.87
CA LEU A 879 22.79 -40.29 -32.25
C LEU A 879 21.61 -39.96 -33.15
N GLU A 880 21.57 -38.74 -33.71
CA GLU A 880 20.52 -38.29 -34.63
C GLU A 880 20.46 -39.18 -35.88
N ASP A 881 21.61 -39.56 -36.43
CA ASP A 881 21.70 -40.52 -37.53
C ASP A 881 21.17 -41.91 -37.15
N ILE A 882 21.48 -42.43 -35.96
CA ILE A 882 20.95 -43.74 -35.49
C ILE A 882 19.43 -43.66 -35.22
N GLU A 883 18.95 -42.59 -34.59
CA GLU A 883 17.53 -42.40 -34.27
C GLU A 883 16.66 -42.20 -35.52
N SER A 884 17.24 -41.69 -36.60
CA SER A 884 16.56 -41.58 -37.90
C SER A 884 16.37 -42.93 -38.61
N ALA A 885 17.12 -43.97 -38.24
CA ALA A 885 17.20 -45.23 -38.98
C ALA A 885 15.90 -46.06 -38.86
N PRO A 886 15.32 -46.56 -39.97
CA PRO A 886 14.09 -47.34 -39.92
C PRO A 886 14.32 -48.72 -39.26
N THR A 887 13.36 -49.13 -38.43
CA THR A 887 13.28 -50.49 -37.83
C THR A 887 14.54 -50.99 -37.12
N THR A 888 14.84 -50.43 -35.95
CA THR A 888 15.64 -51.19 -34.97
C THR A 888 14.85 -52.41 -34.49
N THR A 889 15.50 -53.57 -34.39
CA THR A 889 14.91 -54.72 -33.69
C THR A 889 14.80 -54.45 -32.19
N ASP A 890 13.94 -55.19 -31.50
CA ASP A 890 13.74 -55.07 -30.03
C ASP A 890 15.03 -55.36 -29.22
N GLU A 891 16.04 -55.95 -29.86
CA GLU A 891 17.40 -56.17 -29.33
C GLU A 891 18.35 -55.01 -29.64
N GLN A 892 18.31 -54.46 -30.86
CA GLN A 892 19.04 -53.24 -31.23
C GLN A 892 18.58 -52.02 -30.43
N ALA A 893 17.26 -51.90 -30.18
CA ALA A 893 16.70 -50.86 -29.31
C ALA A 893 17.27 -50.94 -27.88
N LYS A 894 17.39 -52.14 -27.30
CA LYS A 894 17.99 -52.34 -25.97
C LYS A 894 19.49 -52.03 -25.95
N ARG A 895 20.23 -52.44 -26.99
CA ARG A 895 21.66 -52.08 -27.17
C ARG A 895 21.84 -50.55 -27.24
N LEU A 896 21.02 -49.87 -28.04
CA LEU A 896 21.05 -48.41 -28.15
C LEU A 896 20.70 -47.71 -26.83
N LEU A 897 19.72 -48.21 -26.08
CA LEU A 897 19.33 -47.65 -24.77
C LEU A 897 20.46 -47.78 -23.74
N ALA A 898 21.16 -48.93 -23.71
CA ALA A 898 22.35 -49.12 -22.90
C ALA A 898 23.51 -48.17 -23.33
N LEU A 899 23.71 -47.96 -24.64
CA LEU A 899 24.72 -47.03 -25.15
C LEU A 899 24.41 -45.58 -24.78
N LYS A 900 23.13 -45.15 -24.85
CA LYS A 900 22.67 -43.83 -24.42
C LYS A 900 22.90 -43.58 -22.93
N ALA A 901 22.71 -44.60 -22.08
CA ALA A 901 23.03 -44.49 -20.66
C ALA A 901 24.54 -44.23 -20.42
N ARG A 902 25.41 -45.04 -21.06
CA ARG A 902 26.88 -44.85 -20.98
C ARG A 902 27.32 -43.47 -21.50
N LEU A 903 26.69 -42.98 -22.56
CA LEU A 903 26.94 -41.63 -23.07
C LEU A 903 26.51 -40.54 -22.08
N ALA A 904 25.38 -40.69 -21.40
CA ALA A 904 24.93 -39.71 -20.39
C ALA A 904 25.93 -39.59 -19.22
N ASP A 905 26.48 -40.72 -18.76
CA ASP A 905 27.54 -40.75 -17.74
C ASP A 905 28.85 -40.08 -18.24
N LEU A 906 29.22 -40.34 -19.51
CA LEU A 906 30.37 -39.71 -20.17
C LEU A 906 30.20 -38.19 -20.31
N GLN A 907 29.04 -37.72 -20.76
CA GLN A 907 28.71 -36.30 -20.88
C GLN A 907 28.64 -35.61 -19.50
N HIS A 908 28.14 -36.29 -18.46
CA HIS A 908 28.24 -35.77 -17.11
C HIS A 908 29.71 -35.60 -16.69
N SER A 909 30.54 -36.61 -16.94
CA SER A 909 31.98 -36.59 -16.63
C SER A 909 32.72 -35.46 -17.37
N ARG A 910 32.41 -35.23 -18.66
CA ARG A 910 32.94 -34.11 -19.45
C ARG A 910 32.49 -32.74 -18.92
N LYS A 911 31.24 -32.60 -18.47
CA LYS A 911 30.74 -31.36 -17.86
C LYS A 911 31.43 -31.07 -16.53
N GLN A 912 31.69 -32.08 -15.70
CA GLN A 912 32.50 -31.92 -14.48
C GLN A 912 33.95 -31.51 -14.79
N LEU A 913 34.56 -32.10 -15.84
CA LEU A 913 35.89 -31.72 -16.31
C LEU A 913 35.91 -30.26 -16.82
N ALA A 914 34.99 -29.88 -17.70
CA ALA A 914 34.90 -28.52 -18.24
C ALA A 914 34.68 -27.46 -17.14
N LEU A 915 33.83 -27.75 -16.14
CA LEU A 915 33.63 -26.86 -14.98
C LEU A 915 34.90 -26.73 -14.13
N ARG A 916 35.69 -27.79 -13.98
CA ARG A 916 36.97 -27.75 -13.27
C ARG A 916 38.01 -26.93 -14.04
N VAL A 917 38.15 -27.17 -15.34
CA VAL A 917 39.04 -26.42 -16.25
C VAL A 917 38.71 -24.92 -16.23
N ILE A 918 37.42 -24.56 -16.32
CA ILE A 918 36.96 -23.16 -16.23
C ILE A 918 37.26 -22.56 -14.85
N ARG A 919 37.04 -23.31 -13.76
CA ARG A 919 37.34 -22.86 -12.40
C ARG A 919 38.84 -22.61 -12.22
N ASN A 920 39.68 -23.56 -12.58
CA ASN A 920 41.14 -23.44 -12.51
C ASN A 920 41.63 -22.23 -13.32
N TYR A 921 41.07 -22.00 -14.51
CA TYR A 921 41.37 -20.83 -15.35
C TYR A 921 40.93 -19.50 -14.70
N LEU A 922 39.76 -19.45 -14.09
CA LEU A 922 39.30 -18.28 -13.33
C LEU A 922 40.15 -18.03 -12.07
N ASP A 923 40.54 -19.07 -11.35
CA ASP A 923 41.42 -18.97 -10.18
C ASP A 923 42.83 -18.49 -10.58
N ILE A 924 43.33 -18.86 -11.79
CA ILE A 924 44.56 -18.32 -12.38
C ILE A 924 44.43 -16.84 -12.80
N ILE A 925 43.24 -16.42 -13.29
CA ILE A 925 42.97 -15.00 -13.60
C ILE A 925 42.89 -14.17 -12.31
N ASN A 926 42.18 -14.66 -11.29
CA ASN A 926 42.02 -13.98 -9.99
C ASN A 926 43.33 -13.89 -9.17
N ALA A 927 44.38 -14.62 -9.58
CA ALA A 927 45.72 -14.59 -8.99
C ALA A 927 46.72 -13.71 -9.77
N ARG A 928 46.25 -12.87 -10.70
CA ARG A 928 47.04 -11.94 -11.52
C ARG A 928 46.57 -10.49 -11.38
#